data_AF-A0A7X9IYF9-F1
#
_entry.id   AF-A0A7X9IYF9-F1
#
_cell.length_a   1.000
_cell.length_b   1.000
_cell.length_c   1.000
_cell.angle_alpha   90.00
_cell.angle_beta   90.00
_cell.angle_gamma   90.00
#
_symmetry.space_group_name_H-M   'P 1'
#
loop_
_entity.id
_entity.type
_entity.pdbx_description
1 polymer ?
#
loop_
_entity_poly.entity_id
_entity_poly.type
_entity_poly.pdbx_seq_one_letter_code
_entity_poly.pdbx_strand_id
1 'polypeptide(L)'
;RVTPARVEAELAPLRRARAAALALQAYRAAGCSDLCYESCDLADGPAVRRALDAVRARFGRIDVVVHGAGAEESRPLAAKPPAGFDRVFRGKALGALHLWHALRDRPPASFVVFSSVAGRFGNEGQTDYAAANETSARLVGEILSSGLPTRPLAIAWTGWDAIGMAVAGGMKTILLERGVDLLPPEVGVPLAADLILRGAAGEVVVCGALGALARPRIARENAATSSAPAEADTRPATEPAASPAISSSARDAASEPAPAAGRDTPDSAEIEIALDPASQSFLRDHVIAGVPVLPGVVGLELMARAAARLLGADPICEAVQFERPVKVHPGRPVVVRAAARRSGDTVEAVLESRSQAATGRALEVLHFRGVFRRPTGTLEPLGRLHHLDARGPGAGEIYRHFFHGPSFQVLGEVRRVGDEGLVARAAIPAGNADTAAGDLAGPLLREIAFQAAGLWAMCRHGVTALPHRIGRAQRLGLVEPGREIVARVRPLGTVEASDGAPRVHRFDVEVLAGDGRPLERMQDVRLIETGALPAERPATVPFAESPEHVEVRLEALAASADAVAEACLGPAEAVLFRQIGSRKRRTDWLGGRLAAKRLVAAYLLECAGVAVPERDVGVAADPRGAPVVRIAGRPDLEQLVPQVGISHGAGRAMAVLAPRNSGTRVGLDVERVEPRDEAFVRHVLTEREVAVAERAGLNGDGATVLWTLKEAVTKALGVGMAVDPREVQVTNLADGVARVELAGDAAARRDVLGGRDLTVRYALARDVATAWAVLEVEPPAAPPPAEPALVLPPGLLRSGFLTRGIG
;
A
#
# COMPACT_ATOMS: atom_id res chain seq x y z
N ARG A 1 -35.71 35.69 6.32
CA ARG A 1 -34.77 34.61 6.73
C ARG A 1 -33.36 35.03 6.37
N VAL A 2 -32.42 34.94 7.30
CA VAL A 2 -30.99 35.14 7.05
C VAL A 2 -30.50 33.96 6.20
N THR A 3 -29.80 34.23 5.09
CA THR A 3 -29.21 33.20 4.24
C THR A 3 -27.70 33.19 4.43
N PRO A 4 -27.02 32.05 4.25
CA PRO A 4 -25.55 31.99 4.30
C PRO A 4 -24.89 33.05 3.40
N ALA A 5 -25.44 33.31 2.21
CA ALA A 5 -24.96 34.35 1.30
C ALA A 5 -25.06 35.77 1.87
N ARG A 6 -26.11 36.08 2.65
CA ARG A 6 -26.26 37.40 3.30
C ARG A 6 -25.28 37.55 4.46
N VAL A 7 -25.07 36.50 5.26
CA VAL A 7 -24.06 36.49 6.33
C VAL A 7 -22.66 36.66 5.76
N GLU A 8 -22.34 35.96 4.67
CA GLU A 8 -21.06 36.09 3.97
C GLU A 8 -20.85 37.50 3.40
N ALA A 9 -21.89 38.11 2.84
CA ALA A 9 -21.82 39.49 2.35
C ALA A 9 -21.54 40.52 3.47
N GLU A 10 -22.14 40.34 4.66
CA GLU A 10 -21.89 41.22 5.82
C GLU A 10 -20.53 40.97 6.49
N LEU A 11 -20.03 39.72 6.50
CA LEU A 11 -18.73 39.37 7.08
C LEU A 11 -17.55 39.76 6.18
N ALA A 12 -17.72 39.81 4.86
CA ALA A 12 -16.67 40.12 3.91
C ALA A 12 -15.86 41.40 4.22
N PRO A 13 -16.47 42.58 4.49
CA PRO A 13 -15.72 43.79 4.85
C PRO A 13 -14.95 43.65 6.17
N LEU A 14 -15.53 42.97 7.17
CA LEU A 14 -14.86 42.75 8.46
C LEU A 14 -13.65 41.82 8.34
N ARG A 15 -13.77 40.76 7.53
CA ARG A 15 -12.63 39.87 7.22
C ARG A 15 -11.51 40.59 6.50
N ARG A 16 -11.83 41.50 5.55
CA ARG A 16 -10.84 42.34 4.86
C ARG A 16 -10.14 43.30 5.83
N ALA A 17 -10.89 43.98 6.69
CA ALA A 17 -10.31 44.88 7.70
C ALA A 17 -9.39 44.13 8.68
N ARG A 18 -9.82 42.94 9.13
CA ARG A 18 -9.00 42.07 9.98
C ARG A 18 -7.72 41.63 9.28
N ALA A 19 -7.81 41.19 8.01
CA ALA A 19 -6.64 40.77 7.24
C ALA A 19 -5.62 41.92 7.08
N ALA A 20 -6.09 43.14 6.77
CA ALA A 20 -5.22 44.32 6.72
C ALA A 20 -4.57 44.61 8.07
N ALA A 21 -5.32 44.58 9.17
CA ALA A 21 -4.78 44.81 10.51
C ALA A 21 -3.69 43.77 10.89
N LEU A 22 -3.93 42.49 10.60
CA LEU A 22 -2.96 41.42 10.85
C LEU A 22 -1.69 41.59 10.01
N ALA A 23 -1.82 41.98 8.74
CA ALA A 23 -0.66 42.26 7.89
C ALA A 23 0.19 43.42 8.44
N LEU A 24 -0.46 44.52 8.86
CA LEU A 24 0.24 45.66 9.47
C LEU A 24 0.94 45.27 10.79
N GLN A 25 0.33 44.40 11.59
CA GLN A 25 0.96 43.85 12.79
C GLN A 25 2.19 43.00 12.46
N ALA A 26 2.09 42.13 11.44
CA ALA A 26 3.20 41.30 11.00
C ALA A 26 4.39 42.15 10.51
N TYR A 27 4.13 43.22 9.75
CA TYR A 27 5.20 44.14 9.33
C TYR A 27 5.88 44.83 10.51
N ARG A 28 5.12 45.30 11.51
CA ARG A 28 5.69 45.88 12.72
C ARG A 28 6.53 44.88 13.50
N ALA A 29 6.05 43.64 13.64
CA ALA A 29 6.79 42.57 14.29
C ALA A 29 8.09 42.20 13.55
N ALA A 30 8.10 42.33 12.22
CA ALA A 30 9.29 42.15 11.39
C ALA A 30 10.26 43.35 11.44
N GLY A 31 9.99 44.37 12.26
CA GLY A 31 10.87 45.53 12.46
C GLY A 31 10.53 46.75 11.60
N CYS A 32 9.45 46.75 10.83
CA CYS A 32 9.01 47.93 10.08
C CYS A 32 8.33 48.94 11.03
N SER A 33 9.09 49.91 11.53
CA SER A 33 8.62 50.93 12.46
C SER A 33 7.85 52.08 11.80
N ASP A 34 8.19 52.43 10.55
CA ASP A 34 7.54 53.51 9.80
C ASP A 34 6.64 52.94 8.69
N LEU A 35 5.38 52.66 9.03
CA LEU A 35 4.39 52.01 8.18
C LEU A 35 3.15 52.89 8.01
N CYS A 36 2.68 53.07 6.78
CA CYS A 36 1.39 53.71 6.47
C CYS A 36 0.44 52.75 5.75
N TYR A 37 -0.86 52.93 5.96
CA TYR A 37 -1.92 52.22 5.23
C TYR A 37 -2.81 53.26 4.55
N GLU A 38 -2.83 53.23 3.22
CA GLU A 38 -3.66 54.11 2.40
C GLU A 38 -4.80 53.31 1.77
N SER A 39 -6.04 53.79 1.90
CA SER A 39 -7.20 53.17 1.27
C SER A 39 -7.61 53.98 0.05
N CYS A 40 -7.58 53.36 -1.13
CA CYS A 40 -8.06 53.96 -2.37
C CYS A 40 -8.59 52.89 -3.32
N ASP A 41 -9.50 53.29 -4.22
CA ASP A 41 -9.89 52.47 -5.37
C ASP A 41 -8.83 52.60 -6.47
N LEU A 42 -8.15 51.51 -6.80
CA LEU A 42 -7.13 51.48 -7.84
C LEU A 42 -7.70 51.79 -9.25
N ALA A 43 -9.01 51.64 -9.44
CA ALA A 43 -9.68 52.03 -10.69
C ALA A 43 -10.00 53.53 -10.78
N ASP A 44 -9.69 54.33 -9.73
CA ASP A 44 -9.81 55.79 -9.72
C ASP A 44 -8.39 56.41 -9.79
N GLY A 45 -7.97 56.81 -11.00
CA GLY A 45 -6.66 57.39 -11.24
C GLY A 45 -6.33 58.61 -10.36
N PRO A 46 -7.23 59.61 -10.23
CA PRO A 46 -7.07 60.70 -9.28
C PRO A 46 -6.87 60.24 -7.82
N ALA A 47 -7.61 59.23 -7.34
CA ALA A 47 -7.43 58.70 -6.00
C ALA A 47 -6.07 58.01 -5.82
N VAL A 48 -5.63 57.21 -6.80
CA VAL A 48 -4.30 56.58 -6.81
C VAL A 48 -3.20 57.63 -6.74
N ARG A 49 -3.30 58.72 -7.52
CA ARG A 49 -2.32 59.81 -7.50
C ARG A 49 -2.23 60.47 -6.12
N ARG A 50 -3.37 60.79 -5.49
CA ARG A 50 -3.39 61.35 -4.12
C ARG A 50 -2.74 60.42 -3.10
N ALA A 51 -3.01 59.12 -3.16
CA ALA A 51 -2.39 58.14 -2.27
C ALA A 51 -0.87 58.07 -2.46
N LEU A 52 -0.39 58.04 -3.70
CA LEU A 52 1.05 58.01 -3.99
C LEU A 52 1.75 59.32 -3.60
N ASP A 53 1.09 60.47 -3.75
CA ASP A 53 1.63 61.76 -3.32
C ASP A 53 1.74 61.84 -1.79
N ALA A 54 0.77 61.28 -1.05
CA ALA A 54 0.87 61.15 0.41
C ALA A 54 2.03 60.24 0.84
N VAL A 55 2.22 59.10 0.17
CA VAL A 55 3.36 58.21 0.40
C VAL A 55 4.70 58.92 0.12
N ARG A 56 4.80 59.67 -0.99
CA ARG A 56 5.99 60.45 -1.32
C ARG A 56 6.25 61.59 -0.33
N ALA A 57 5.20 62.26 0.14
CA ALA A 57 5.34 63.31 1.15
C ALA A 57 5.91 62.77 2.48
N ARG A 58 5.58 61.52 2.83
CA ARG A 58 6.07 60.86 4.05
C ARG A 58 7.46 60.24 3.89
N PHE A 59 7.69 59.49 2.81
CA PHE A 59 8.89 58.65 2.65
C PHE A 59 9.88 59.18 1.60
N GLY A 60 9.54 60.26 0.89
CA GLY A 60 10.39 60.90 -0.13
C GLY A 60 10.36 60.23 -1.50
N ARG A 61 10.70 58.94 -1.58
CA ARG A 61 10.75 58.15 -2.82
C ARG A 61 10.03 56.81 -2.69
N ILE A 62 9.68 56.23 -3.83
CA ILE A 62 9.11 54.88 -3.92
C ILE A 62 10.11 54.02 -4.67
N ASP A 63 10.71 53.05 -3.98
CA ASP A 63 11.74 52.18 -4.55
C ASP A 63 11.17 51.01 -5.33
N VAL A 64 10.15 50.37 -4.75
CA VAL A 64 9.55 49.16 -5.30
C VAL A 64 8.04 49.31 -5.22
N VAL A 65 7.37 48.96 -6.31
CA VAL A 65 5.91 48.80 -6.35
C VAL A 65 5.61 47.34 -6.61
N VAL A 66 4.73 46.75 -5.79
CA VAL A 66 4.20 45.41 -6.00
C VAL A 66 2.68 45.50 -6.14
N HIS A 67 2.19 45.34 -7.37
CA HIS A 67 0.78 45.31 -7.69
C HIS A 67 0.22 43.88 -7.61
N GLY A 68 -0.34 43.56 -6.44
CA GLY A 68 -0.96 42.26 -6.15
C GLY A 68 -2.48 42.22 -6.31
N ALA A 69 -3.12 43.32 -6.75
CA ALA A 69 -4.59 43.39 -6.78
C ALA A 69 -5.17 42.38 -7.77
N GLY A 70 -6.21 41.66 -7.36
CA GLY A 70 -6.91 40.70 -8.20
C GLY A 70 -8.24 40.31 -7.57
N ALA A 71 -9.25 40.12 -8.41
CA ALA A 71 -10.52 39.52 -8.06
C ALA A 71 -10.80 38.40 -9.06
N GLU A 72 -11.52 37.38 -8.63
CA GLU A 72 -11.83 36.20 -9.42
C GLU A 72 -13.32 35.93 -9.31
N GLU A 73 -13.98 35.75 -10.46
CA GLU A 73 -15.42 35.42 -10.53
C GLU A 73 -15.63 34.53 -11.77
N SER A 74 -15.15 33.28 -11.73
CA SER A 74 -15.25 32.34 -12.87
C SER A 74 -16.69 32.15 -13.35
N ARG A 75 -16.93 32.44 -14.63
CA ARG A 75 -18.19 32.14 -15.31
C ARG A 75 -17.98 32.08 -16.83
N PRO A 76 -18.66 31.18 -17.56
CA PRO A 76 -18.66 31.23 -19.03
C PRO A 76 -19.04 32.63 -19.51
N LEU A 77 -18.36 33.14 -20.55
CA LEU A 77 -18.55 34.52 -21.02
C LEU A 77 -20.03 34.83 -21.32
N ALA A 78 -20.77 33.89 -21.92
CA ALA A 78 -22.19 34.04 -22.22
C ALA A 78 -23.08 34.22 -20.97
N ALA A 79 -22.66 33.71 -19.81
CA ALA A 79 -23.38 33.83 -18.55
C ALA A 79 -22.80 34.94 -17.64
N LYS A 80 -21.74 35.63 -18.09
CA LYS A 80 -21.03 36.65 -17.31
C LYS A 80 -21.72 38.01 -17.46
N PRO A 81 -22.26 38.61 -16.38
CA PRO A 81 -22.82 39.95 -16.46
C PRO A 81 -21.69 40.99 -16.67
N PRO A 82 -21.92 42.06 -17.45
CA PRO A 82 -20.91 43.10 -17.69
C PRO A 82 -20.32 43.69 -16.41
N ALA A 83 -21.15 43.96 -15.41
CA ALA A 83 -20.68 44.45 -14.11
C ALA A 83 -19.76 43.47 -13.38
N GLY A 84 -19.90 42.16 -13.61
CA GLY A 84 -18.98 41.14 -13.08
C GLY A 84 -17.64 41.13 -13.81
N PHE A 85 -17.65 41.36 -15.13
CA PHE A 85 -16.43 41.55 -15.92
C PHE A 85 -15.66 42.77 -15.40
N ASP A 86 -16.34 43.90 -15.23
CA ASP A 86 -15.73 45.15 -14.77
C ASP A 86 -15.08 45.01 -13.39
N ARG A 87 -15.74 44.31 -12.45
CA ARG A 87 -15.18 44.08 -11.10
C ARG A 87 -13.87 43.30 -11.14
N VAL A 88 -13.77 42.26 -11.98
CA VAL A 88 -12.56 41.44 -12.12
C VAL A 88 -11.46 42.21 -12.86
N PHE A 89 -11.83 42.93 -13.92
CA PHE A 89 -10.87 43.54 -14.82
C PHE A 89 -10.24 44.82 -14.26
N ARG A 90 -11.06 45.74 -13.74
CA ARG A 90 -10.64 47.13 -13.48
C ARG A 90 -9.55 47.24 -12.43
N GLY A 91 -9.70 46.57 -11.29
CA GLY A 91 -8.73 46.67 -10.19
C GLY A 91 -7.33 46.17 -10.56
N LYS A 92 -7.25 45.17 -11.44
CA LYS A 92 -5.98 44.60 -11.88
C LYS A 92 -5.40 45.36 -13.07
N ALA A 93 -6.13 45.46 -14.17
CA ALA A 93 -5.64 46.09 -15.40
C ALA A 93 -5.58 47.62 -15.31
N LEU A 94 -6.69 48.28 -15.00
CA LEU A 94 -6.70 49.74 -14.87
C LEU A 94 -5.88 50.20 -13.67
N GLY A 95 -5.89 49.44 -12.57
CA GLY A 95 -5.04 49.70 -11.41
C GLY A 95 -3.55 49.75 -11.76
N ALA A 96 -3.06 48.78 -12.54
CA ALA A 96 -1.66 48.77 -12.99
C ALA A 96 -1.34 50.00 -13.86
N LEU A 97 -2.25 50.36 -14.79
CA LEU A 97 -2.10 51.54 -15.64
C LEU A 97 -2.08 52.84 -14.82
N HIS A 98 -3.01 53.01 -13.88
CA HIS A 98 -3.05 54.20 -13.03
C HIS A 98 -1.81 54.35 -12.16
N LEU A 99 -1.34 53.25 -11.56
CA LEU A 99 -0.09 53.23 -10.79
C LEU A 99 1.08 53.67 -11.68
N TRP A 100 1.23 53.08 -12.87
CA TRP A 100 2.30 53.44 -13.78
C TRP A 100 2.23 54.91 -14.23
N HIS A 101 1.06 55.39 -14.65
CA HIS A 101 0.87 56.78 -15.06
C HIS A 101 1.13 57.81 -13.95
N ALA A 102 0.90 57.44 -12.69
CA ALA A 102 1.22 58.31 -11.55
C ALA A 102 2.72 58.28 -11.16
N LEU A 103 3.43 57.23 -11.58
CA LEU A 103 4.83 57.00 -11.22
C LEU A 103 5.83 57.33 -12.34
N ARG A 104 5.43 57.31 -13.61
CA ARG A 104 6.33 57.41 -14.76
C ARG A 104 7.23 58.66 -14.80
N ASP A 105 6.83 59.76 -14.19
CA ASP A 105 7.63 61.00 -14.13
C ASP A 105 8.82 60.87 -13.16
N ARG A 106 8.70 59.97 -12.18
CA ARG A 106 9.75 59.56 -11.24
C ARG A 106 9.64 58.05 -11.01
N PRO A 107 10.10 57.23 -11.97
CA PRO A 107 9.89 55.78 -11.94
C PRO A 107 10.50 55.15 -10.68
N PRO A 108 9.85 54.13 -10.08
CA PRO A 108 10.48 53.32 -9.04
C PRO A 108 11.63 52.51 -9.62
N ALA A 109 12.55 52.07 -8.76
CA ALA A 109 13.63 51.17 -9.17
C ALA A 109 13.09 49.83 -9.70
N SER A 110 11.97 49.36 -9.17
CA SER A 110 11.27 48.17 -9.65
C SER A 110 9.75 48.37 -9.68
N PHE A 111 9.11 47.98 -10.79
CA PHE A 111 7.66 48.00 -10.97
C PHE A 111 7.15 46.59 -11.22
N VAL A 112 6.60 45.95 -10.20
CA VAL A 112 6.25 44.54 -10.19
C VAL A 112 4.75 44.37 -10.28
N VAL A 113 4.27 43.55 -11.22
CA VAL A 113 2.87 43.13 -11.29
C VAL A 113 2.79 41.61 -11.08
N PHE A 114 1.93 41.19 -10.15
CA PHE A 114 1.61 39.77 -10.01
C PHE A 114 0.53 39.44 -11.04
N SER A 115 0.90 38.68 -12.06
CA SER A 115 0.02 38.16 -13.12
C SER A 115 -0.32 36.69 -12.85
N SER A 116 -0.89 36.00 -13.84
CA SER A 116 -1.29 34.60 -13.75
C SER A 116 -1.00 33.86 -15.05
N VAL A 117 -0.69 32.56 -14.93
CA VAL A 117 -0.65 31.63 -16.08
C VAL A 117 -1.96 31.64 -16.88
N ALA A 118 -3.09 31.94 -16.24
CA ALA A 118 -4.37 32.07 -16.94
C ALA A 118 -4.40 33.28 -17.89
N GLY A 119 -3.62 34.34 -17.65
CA GLY A 119 -3.46 35.44 -18.60
C GLY A 119 -2.75 34.98 -19.87
N ARG A 120 -1.63 34.28 -19.69
CA ARG A 120 -0.76 33.85 -20.79
C ARG A 120 -1.33 32.70 -21.63
N PHE A 121 -2.01 31.75 -20.99
CA PHE A 121 -2.49 30.51 -21.61
C PHE A 121 -4.02 30.43 -21.72
N GLY A 122 -4.75 31.33 -21.06
CA GLY A 122 -6.21 31.32 -20.98
C GLY A 122 -6.74 30.20 -20.10
N ASN A 123 -7.77 30.46 -19.32
CA ASN A 123 -8.49 29.44 -18.57
C ASN A 123 -10.00 29.53 -18.82
N GLU A 124 -10.67 28.38 -18.87
CA GLU A 124 -12.10 28.32 -19.17
C GLU A 124 -12.90 29.00 -18.05
N GLY A 125 -13.87 29.85 -18.43
CA GLY A 125 -14.67 30.62 -17.50
C GLY A 125 -13.95 31.85 -16.90
N GLN A 126 -12.69 32.10 -17.26
CA GLN A 126 -11.88 33.19 -16.73
C GLN A 126 -11.49 34.21 -17.81
N THR A 127 -12.39 34.52 -18.73
CA THR A 127 -12.09 35.43 -19.87
C THR A 127 -11.65 36.82 -19.41
N ASP A 128 -12.37 37.42 -18.46
CA ASP A 128 -12.08 38.71 -17.86
C ASP A 128 -10.80 38.70 -17.01
N TYR A 129 -10.64 37.67 -16.19
CA TYR A 129 -9.46 37.47 -15.36
C TYR A 129 -8.20 37.29 -16.22
N ALA A 130 -8.26 36.45 -17.25
CA ALA A 130 -7.18 36.25 -18.20
C ALA A 130 -6.84 37.57 -18.92
N ALA A 131 -7.83 38.28 -19.44
CA ALA A 131 -7.64 39.57 -20.09
C ALA A 131 -6.99 40.60 -19.16
N ALA A 132 -7.38 40.65 -17.88
CA ALA A 132 -6.83 41.60 -16.91
C ALA A 132 -5.36 41.32 -16.56
N ASN A 133 -5.03 40.03 -16.39
CA ASN A 133 -3.66 39.58 -16.13
C ASN A 133 -2.75 39.80 -17.34
N GLU A 134 -3.22 39.44 -18.54
CA GLU A 134 -2.48 39.66 -19.79
C GLU A 134 -2.25 41.16 -20.04
N THR A 135 -3.25 42.01 -19.81
CA THR A 135 -3.09 43.48 -19.94
C THR A 135 -1.99 44.01 -19.01
N SER A 136 -1.95 43.53 -17.77
CA SER A 136 -0.92 43.93 -16.80
C SER A 136 0.48 43.44 -17.20
N ALA A 137 0.58 42.21 -17.74
CA ALA A 137 1.83 41.67 -18.26
C ALA A 137 2.33 42.43 -19.50
N ARG A 138 1.42 42.83 -20.40
CA ARG A 138 1.76 43.63 -21.58
C ARG A 138 2.21 45.04 -21.24
N LEU A 139 1.63 45.65 -20.21
CA LEU A 139 2.12 46.93 -19.67
C LEU A 139 3.58 46.82 -19.24
N VAL A 140 3.99 45.73 -18.58
CA VAL A 140 5.41 45.51 -18.25
C VAL A 140 6.29 45.47 -19.49
N GLY A 141 5.84 44.81 -20.55
CA GLY A 141 6.53 44.81 -21.85
C GLY A 141 6.67 46.22 -22.43
N GLU A 142 5.61 47.03 -22.39
CA GLU A 142 5.63 48.42 -22.85
C GLU A 142 6.60 49.29 -22.04
N ILE A 143 6.59 49.16 -20.71
CA ILE A 143 7.52 49.87 -19.82
C ILE A 143 8.97 49.47 -20.15
N LEU A 144 9.21 48.18 -20.35
CA LEU A 144 10.54 47.67 -20.68
C LEU A 144 11.04 48.24 -22.01
N SER A 145 10.17 48.34 -23.02
CA SER A 145 10.50 48.92 -24.32
C SER A 145 10.65 50.45 -24.31
N SER A 146 10.13 51.14 -23.28
CA SER A 146 10.24 52.61 -23.17
C SER A 146 11.65 53.12 -22.85
N GLY A 147 12.54 52.25 -22.35
CA GLY A 147 13.90 52.63 -21.95
C GLY A 147 14.00 53.47 -20.66
N LEU A 148 12.89 53.66 -19.94
CA LEU A 148 12.89 54.35 -18.64
C LEU A 148 13.72 53.57 -17.61
N PRO A 149 14.41 54.25 -16.67
CA PRO A 149 15.31 53.62 -15.70
C PRO A 149 14.54 52.93 -14.56
N THR A 150 13.76 51.91 -14.90
CA THR A 150 12.98 51.05 -13.99
C THR A 150 13.12 49.60 -14.42
N ARG A 151 12.98 48.67 -13.48
CA ARG A 151 12.95 47.23 -13.74
C ARG A 151 11.50 46.76 -13.69
N PRO A 152 10.77 46.75 -14.83
CA PRO A 152 9.39 46.28 -14.83
C PRO A 152 9.38 44.75 -14.87
N LEU A 153 8.61 44.13 -13.98
CA LEU A 153 8.55 42.67 -13.82
C LEU A 153 7.10 42.20 -13.73
N ALA A 154 6.70 41.28 -14.60
CA ALA A 154 5.44 40.55 -14.51
C ALA A 154 5.74 39.13 -14.06
N ILE A 155 5.15 38.69 -12.95
CA ILE A 155 5.28 37.31 -12.49
C ILE A 155 3.96 36.60 -12.72
N ALA A 156 3.90 35.73 -13.73
CA ALA A 156 2.72 34.94 -14.07
C ALA A 156 2.67 33.68 -13.21
N TRP A 157 1.94 33.76 -12.09
CA TRP A 157 1.83 32.68 -11.12
C TRP A 157 0.84 31.60 -11.57
N THR A 158 1.21 30.33 -11.34
CA THR A 158 0.21 29.26 -11.18
C THR A 158 -0.61 29.48 -9.89
N GLY A 159 -1.65 28.67 -9.64
CA GLY A 159 -2.42 28.77 -8.41
C GLY A 159 -1.54 28.53 -7.19
N TRP A 160 -1.66 29.35 -6.14
CA TRP A 160 -0.93 29.14 -4.88
C TRP A 160 -1.61 28.04 -4.07
N ASP A 161 -0.82 27.14 -3.50
CA ASP A 161 -1.31 26.19 -2.52
C ASP A 161 -1.49 26.91 -1.16
N ALA A 162 -2.47 26.48 -0.37
CA ALA A 162 -2.76 26.93 1.00
C ALA A 162 -3.08 28.43 1.23
N ILE A 163 -2.71 29.36 0.34
CA ILE A 163 -3.04 30.79 0.40
C ILE A 163 -3.60 31.34 -0.92
N GLY A 164 -4.21 32.53 -0.86
CA GLY A 164 -4.65 33.27 -2.05
C GLY A 164 -5.96 32.78 -2.65
N MET A 165 -6.27 33.26 -3.87
CA MET A 165 -7.58 33.08 -4.51
C MET A 165 -7.86 31.64 -4.96
N ALA A 166 -6.83 30.80 -5.10
CA ALA A 166 -6.95 29.40 -5.55
C ALA A 166 -7.47 28.43 -4.46
N VAL A 167 -7.43 28.84 -3.19
CA VAL A 167 -7.85 28.02 -2.04
C VAL A 167 -9.36 28.09 -1.80
N ALA A 168 -10.01 29.14 -2.30
CA ALA A 168 -11.46 29.32 -2.16
C ALA A 168 -12.25 28.51 -3.20
N GLY A 169 -13.38 27.93 -2.79
CA GLY A 169 -14.43 27.48 -3.70
C GLY A 169 -14.12 26.28 -4.60
N GLY A 170 -13.22 25.37 -4.20
CA GLY A 170 -12.91 24.15 -4.96
C GLY A 170 -12.00 24.37 -6.18
N MET A 171 -11.50 25.58 -6.40
CA MET A 171 -10.61 25.93 -7.52
C MET A 171 -9.28 25.16 -7.46
N LYS A 172 -8.72 24.94 -6.27
CA LYS A 172 -7.57 24.05 -6.03
C LYS A 172 -7.81 22.65 -6.62
N THR A 173 -8.97 22.06 -6.36
CA THR A 173 -9.34 20.74 -6.87
C THR A 173 -9.46 20.76 -8.40
N ILE A 174 -10.11 21.78 -8.98
CA ILE A 174 -10.31 21.91 -10.43
C ILE A 174 -8.97 22.09 -11.16
N LEU A 175 -8.04 22.89 -10.62
CA LEU A 175 -6.72 23.12 -11.22
C LEU A 175 -5.89 21.82 -11.20
N LEU A 176 -5.87 21.11 -10.07
CA LEU A 176 -5.19 19.81 -9.95
C LEU A 176 -5.83 18.74 -10.86
N GLU A 177 -7.16 18.69 -10.95
CA GLU A 177 -7.88 17.79 -11.88
C GLU A 177 -7.56 18.07 -13.36
N ARG A 178 -7.25 19.33 -13.69
CA ARG A 178 -6.80 19.77 -15.02
C ARG A 178 -5.28 19.57 -15.23
N GLY A 179 -4.57 18.98 -14.26
CA GLY A 179 -3.13 18.74 -14.31
C GLY A 179 -2.29 20.00 -14.16
N VAL A 180 -2.85 21.05 -13.55
CA VAL A 180 -2.14 22.28 -13.23
C VAL A 180 -1.60 22.17 -11.81
N ASP A 181 -0.27 22.16 -11.67
CA ASP A 181 0.38 22.13 -10.36
C ASP A 181 0.18 23.46 -9.64
N LEU A 182 -0.05 23.36 -8.33
CA LEU A 182 -0.13 24.52 -7.44
C LEU A 182 1.24 24.80 -6.83
N LEU A 183 1.52 26.08 -6.57
CA LEU A 183 2.79 26.54 -6.02
C LEU A 183 2.69 26.68 -4.50
N PRO A 184 3.49 25.93 -3.71
CA PRO A 184 3.54 26.11 -2.26
C PRO A 184 4.05 27.51 -1.87
N PRO A 185 3.45 28.16 -0.84
CA PRO A 185 3.87 29.48 -0.38
C PRO A 185 5.33 29.58 0.04
N GLU A 186 5.83 28.51 0.66
CA GLU A 186 7.19 28.39 1.18
C GLU A 186 8.22 28.41 0.05
N VAL A 187 7.80 28.10 -1.18
CA VAL A 187 8.62 28.19 -2.40
C VAL A 187 8.37 29.52 -3.11
N GLY A 188 7.09 29.87 -3.31
CA GLY A 188 6.74 31.04 -4.12
C GLY A 188 7.10 32.38 -3.48
N VAL A 189 6.98 32.52 -2.15
CA VAL A 189 7.29 33.79 -1.45
C VAL A 189 8.79 34.12 -1.52
N PRO A 190 9.72 33.20 -1.18
CA PRO A 190 11.14 33.45 -1.36
C PRO A 190 11.51 33.71 -2.83
N LEU A 191 10.91 32.99 -3.78
CA LEU A 191 11.16 33.20 -5.21
C LEU A 191 10.73 34.60 -5.68
N ALA A 192 9.57 35.09 -5.22
CA ALA A 192 9.13 36.44 -5.51
C ALA A 192 10.12 37.48 -4.96
N ALA A 193 10.58 37.31 -3.71
CA ALA A 193 11.58 38.18 -3.11
C ALA A 193 12.89 38.16 -3.91
N ASP A 194 13.38 36.98 -4.28
CA ASP A 194 14.62 36.82 -5.06
C ASP A 194 14.53 37.47 -6.44
N LEU A 195 13.43 37.27 -7.18
CA LEU A 195 13.23 37.91 -8.48
C LEU A 195 13.24 39.43 -8.37
N ILE A 196 12.60 39.99 -7.34
CA ILE A 196 12.53 41.44 -7.12
C ILE A 196 13.90 41.98 -6.69
N LEU A 197 14.53 41.38 -5.68
CA LEU A 197 15.79 41.86 -5.09
C LEU A 197 16.98 41.70 -6.05
N ARG A 198 16.99 40.65 -6.88
CA ARG A 198 18.02 40.44 -7.91
C ARG A 198 17.78 41.27 -9.17
N GLY A 199 16.66 41.98 -9.25
CA GLY A 199 16.38 42.91 -10.34
C GLY A 199 15.99 42.24 -11.65
N ALA A 200 15.23 41.15 -11.60
CA ALA A 200 14.62 40.57 -12.78
C ALA A 200 13.70 41.59 -13.48
N ALA A 201 13.60 41.50 -14.81
CA ALA A 201 12.74 42.35 -15.63
C ALA A 201 12.10 41.54 -16.76
N GLY A 202 11.00 42.04 -17.30
CA GLY A 202 10.18 41.35 -18.31
C GLY A 202 9.11 40.46 -17.69
N GLU A 203 8.73 39.40 -18.40
CA GLU A 203 7.72 38.45 -17.95
C GLU A 203 8.37 37.13 -17.51
N VAL A 204 8.08 36.70 -16.29
CA VAL A 204 8.53 35.42 -15.73
C VAL A 204 7.29 34.57 -15.42
N VAL A 205 7.22 33.39 -16.01
CA VAL A 205 6.17 32.41 -15.70
C VAL A 205 6.68 31.49 -14.60
N VAL A 206 5.95 31.41 -13.49
CA VAL A 206 6.27 30.52 -12.37
C VAL A 206 5.17 29.48 -12.24
N CYS A 207 5.45 28.27 -12.71
CA CYS A 207 4.53 27.15 -12.69
C CYS A 207 5.27 25.81 -12.58
N GLY A 208 4.59 24.80 -12.02
CA GLY A 208 4.92 23.40 -12.28
C GLY A 208 4.29 22.95 -13.60
N ALA A 209 3.68 21.77 -13.62
CA ALA A 209 2.87 21.31 -14.75
C ALA A 209 1.71 22.29 -15.02
N LEU A 210 1.51 22.64 -16.28
CA LEU A 210 0.41 23.51 -16.73
C LEU A 210 -0.79 22.69 -17.26
N GLY A 211 -0.68 21.37 -17.32
CA GLY A 211 -1.76 20.46 -17.69
C GLY A 211 -2.55 20.90 -18.92
N ALA A 212 -3.87 20.99 -18.77
CA ALA A 212 -4.78 21.41 -19.83
C ALA A 212 -4.58 22.85 -20.33
N LEU A 213 -3.86 23.71 -19.59
CA LEU A 213 -3.51 25.08 -20.00
C LEU A 213 -2.37 25.08 -21.03
N ALA A 214 -1.50 24.06 -21.03
CA ALA A 214 -0.40 23.94 -21.99
C ALA A 214 -0.84 23.41 -23.38
N ARG A 215 -2.09 22.97 -23.54
CA ARG A 215 -2.57 22.43 -24.80
C ARG A 215 -2.83 23.56 -25.81
N PRO A 216 -2.28 23.49 -27.03
CA PRO A 216 -2.59 24.49 -28.06
C PRO A 216 -4.08 24.41 -28.42
N ARG A 217 -4.82 25.51 -28.19
CA ARG A 217 -6.27 25.60 -28.48
C ARG A 217 -6.60 26.00 -29.92
N ILE A 218 -5.59 26.24 -30.75
CA ILE A 218 -5.76 26.51 -32.18
C ILE A 218 -5.36 25.26 -32.96
N ALA A 219 -6.29 24.33 -33.09
CA ALA A 219 -6.25 23.39 -34.20
C ALA A 219 -6.70 24.17 -35.44
N ARG A 220 -5.83 24.31 -36.45
CA ARG A 220 -6.27 24.72 -37.78
C ARG A 220 -7.22 23.64 -38.29
N GLU A 221 -8.51 23.94 -38.27
CA GLU A 221 -9.53 23.16 -38.95
C GLU A 221 -9.17 23.09 -40.44
N ASN A 222 -8.84 21.89 -40.92
CA ASN A 222 -9.02 21.55 -42.32
C ASN A 222 -10.12 20.49 -42.38
N ALA A 223 -11.19 20.88 -43.07
CA ALA A 223 -12.43 20.18 -43.23
C ALA A 223 -12.27 18.83 -43.97
N ALA A 224 -13.06 17.85 -43.54
CA ALA A 224 -13.76 16.96 -44.46
C ALA A 224 -15.09 16.55 -43.81
N THR A 225 -16.13 17.20 -44.32
CA THR A 225 -17.57 16.97 -44.18
C THR A 225 -18.00 15.50 -44.24
N SER A 226 -18.94 15.13 -43.37
CA SER A 226 -20.17 14.47 -43.80
C SER A 226 -21.22 14.53 -42.69
N SER A 227 -22.28 15.29 -42.95
CA SER A 227 -23.49 15.44 -42.17
C SER A 227 -24.53 14.38 -42.55
N ALA A 228 -25.22 13.81 -41.57
CA ALA A 228 -26.63 13.43 -41.72
C ALA A 228 -27.33 13.45 -40.33
N PRO A 229 -28.51 14.08 -40.20
CA PRO A 229 -29.25 14.18 -38.95
C PRO A 229 -30.19 12.98 -38.77
N ALA A 230 -30.36 12.50 -37.53
CA ALA A 230 -31.39 11.53 -37.19
C ALA A 230 -32.39 12.16 -36.20
N GLU A 231 -33.65 11.98 -36.54
CA GLU A 231 -34.84 12.67 -36.07
C GLU A 231 -35.19 12.40 -34.60
N ALA A 232 -35.89 13.38 -34.03
CA ALA A 232 -36.57 13.28 -32.76
C ALA A 232 -37.79 12.34 -32.89
N ASP A 233 -37.86 11.32 -32.04
CA ASP A 233 -39.11 10.60 -31.79
C ASP A 233 -39.48 10.73 -30.30
N THR A 234 -40.68 11.27 -30.11
CA THR A 234 -41.33 11.57 -28.83
C THR A 234 -42.34 10.47 -28.53
N ARG A 235 -42.27 9.83 -27.35
CA ARG A 235 -43.46 9.29 -26.67
C ARG A 235 -43.23 9.04 -25.17
N PRO A 236 -44.29 9.12 -24.34
CA PRO A 236 -44.21 9.40 -22.91
C PRO A 236 -44.17 8.15 -22.02
N ALA A 237 -43.76 8.39 -20.77
CA ALA A 237 -43.58 7.41 -19.69
C ALA A 237 -44.88 7.07 -18.93
N THR A 238 -45.00 5.79 -18.55
CA THR A 238 -45.75 5.18 -17.41
C THR A 238 -45.42 3.67 -17.46
N GLU A 239 -45.09 2.89 -16.43
CA GLU A 239 -45.25 2.90 -14.96
C GLU A 239 -44.31 1.79 -14.36
N PRO A 240 -44.28 1.49 -13.03
CA PRO A 240 -43.07 1.19 -12.26
C PRO A 240 -42.77 -0.31 -12.03
N ALA A 241 -41.50 -0.68 -11.85
CA ALA A 241 -41.04 -1.70 -10.88
C ALA A 241 -39.53 -2.03 -10.95
N ALA A 242 -38.99 -2.36 -9.77
CA ALA A 242 -37.87 -3.25 -9.46
C ALA A 242 -36.41 -2.80 -9.73
N SER A 243 -35.63 -2.78 -8.64
CA SER A 243 -34.18 -2.58 -8.60
C SER A 243 -33.40 -3.55 -9.49
N PRO A 244 -32.40 -3.09 -10.28
CA PRO A 244 -31.54 -4.00 -11.00
C PRO A 244 -30.32 -4.40 -10.15
N ALA A 245 -30.14 -5.71 -9.99
CA ALA A 245 -28.84 -6.33 -9.81
C ALA A 245 -27.95 -6.05 -11.04
N ILE A 246 -26.65 -6.36 -10.96
CA ILE A 246 -25.72 -6.40 -12.10
C ILE A 246 -26.18 -7.52 -13.05
N SER A 247 -27.24 -7.25 -13.80
CA SER A 247 -27.78 -8.10 -14.85
C SER A 247 -27.08 -7.70 -16.14
N SER A 248 -26.25 -8.60 -16.64
CA SER A 248 -25.85 -8.59 -18.04
C SER A 248 -27.13 -8.68 -18.89
N SER A 249 -27.59 -7.56 -19.44
CA SER A 249 -28.49 -7.62 -20.60
C SER A 249 -27.64 -8.02 -21.81
N ALA A 250 -27.26 -9.30 -21.86
CA ALA A 250 -27.06 -9.98 -23.12
C ALA A 250 -28.39 -9.89 -23.86
N ARG A 251 -28.40 -9.24 -25.02
CA ARG A 251 -29.42 -9.57 -26.00
C ARG A 251 -29.09 -10.97 -26.46
N ASP A 252 -29.80 -11.95 -25.91
CA ASP A 252 -29.81 -13.32 -26.40
C ASP A 252 -30.24 -13.30 -27.87
N ALA A 253 -29.29 -13.56 -28.75
CA ALA A 253 -29.51 -14.24 -30.01
C ALA A 253 -28.74 -15.56 -29.93
N ALA A 254 -29.24 -16.49 -29.09
CA ALA A 254 -28.78 -17.87 -29.05
C ALA A 254 -29.86 -18.77 -29.66
N SER A 255 -29.92 -18.80 -30.98
CA SER A 255 -30.38 -19.99 -31.73
C SER A 255 -29.86 -19.94 -33.17
N GLU A 256 -28.54 -20.02 -33.36
CA GLU A 256 -27.99 -20.52 -34.62
C GLU A 256 -26.80 -21.46 -34.32
N PRO A 257 -26.67 -22.58 -35.05
CA PRO A 257 -25.56 -23.51 -34.86
C PRO A 257 -24.24 -22.88 -35.31
N ALA A 258 -23.14 -23.39 -34.75
CA ALA A 258 -21.77 -22.95 -35.00
C ALA A 258 -21.53 -22.50 -36.46
N PRO A 259 -21.08 -21.26 -36.71
CA PRO A 259 -20.73 -20.86 -38.06
C PRO A 259 -19.43 -21.57 -38.44
N ALA A 260 -19.43 -22.11 -39.65
CA ALA A 260 -18.24 -22.57 -40.34
C ALA A 260 -17.12 -21.52 -40.29
N ALA A 261 -15.88 -22.00 -40.29
CA ALA A 261 -14.67 -21.19 -40.37
C ALA A 261 -14.81 -20.08 -41.44
N GLY A 262 -14.64 -18.82 -41.01
CA GLY A 262 -14.59 -17.67 -41.91
C GLY A 262 -15.45 -16.45 -41.58
N ARG A 263 -15.82 -16.18 -40.31
CA ARG A 263 -16.38 -14.86 -39.92
C ARG A 263 -15.36 -14.05 -39.13
N ASP A 264 -15.13 -12.81 -39.58
CA ASP A 264 -14.23 -11.84 -38.97
C ASP A 264 -14.47 -11.74 -37.47
N THR A 265 -13.43 -12.02 -36.67
CA THR A 265 -13.48 -11.72 -35.24
C THR A 265 -13.63 -10.20 -35.06
N PRO A 266 -14.56 -9.72 -34.22
CA PRO A 266 -14.74 -8.29 -34.02
C PRO A 266 -13.43 -7.64 -33.56
N ASP A 267 -13.11 -6.46 -34.09
CA ASP A 267 -11.89 -5.72 -33.74
C ASP A 267 -12.03 -4.90 -32.45
N SER A 268 -13.23 -4.83 -31.88
CA SER A 268 -13.51 -4.10 -30.64
C SER A 268 -14.59 -4.76 -29.79
N ALA A 269 -14.47 -4.62 -28.47
CA ALA A 269 -15.46 -5.07 -27.50
C ALA A 269 -15.65 -4.01 -26.42
N GLU A 270 -16.89 -3.83 -25.96
CA GLU A 270 -17.20 -2.86 -24.90
C GLU A 270 -18.04 -3.53 -23.80
N ILE A 271 -17.82 -3.09 -22.56
CA ILE A 271 -18.61 -3.44 -21.38
C ILE A 271 -18.96 -2.13 -20.68
N GLU A 272 -20.24 -1.90 -20.44
CA GLU A 272 -20.73 -0.72 -19.72
C GLU A 272 -21.43 -1.16 -18.43
N ILE A 273 -21.18 -0.43 -17.34
CA ILE A 273 -21.82 -0.67 -16.05
C ILE A 273 -22.16 0.66 -15.37
N ALA A 274 -23.36 0.74 -14.80
CA ALA A 274 -23.75 1.82 -13.91
C ALA A 274 -23.24 1.52 -12.49
N LEU A 275 -22.55 2.50 -11.92
CA LEU A 275 -22.03 2.46 -10.56
C LEU A 275 -22.98 3.21 -9.64
N ASP A 276 -23.50 2.53 -8.63
CA ASP A 276 -24.38 3.11 -7.60
C ASP A 276 -24.10 2.48 -6.23
N PRO A 277 -23.63 3.26 -5.23
CA PRO A 277 -23.42 2.76 -3.87
C PRO A 277 -24.69 2.20 -3.21
N ALA A 278 -25.89 2.58 -3.67
CA ALA A 278 -27.14 2.04 -3.14
C ALA A 278 -27.34 0.57 -3.48
N SER A 279 -26.97 0.13 -4.69
CA SER A 279 -27.16 -1.25 -5.15
C SER A 279 -25.90 -2.11 -5.00
N GLN A 280 -24.70 -1.52 -5.02
CA GLN A 280 -23.44 -2.25 -5.07
C GLN A 280 -22.66 -2.15 -3.76
N SER A 281 -22.42 -3.31 -3.12
CA SER A 281 -21.78 -3.36 -1.80
C SER A 281 -20.32 -2.93 -1.82
N PHE A 282 -19.60 -3.27 -2.89
CA PHE A 282 -18.19 -2.91 -3.04
C PHE A 282 -17.92 -1.39 -3.04
N LEU A 283 -18.87 -0.56 -3.49
CA LEU A 283 -18.72 0.90 -3.44
C LEU A 283 -18.93 1.45 -2.03
N ARG A 284 -19.76 0.80 -1.20
CA ARG A 284 -19.94 1.20 0.20
C ARG A 284 -18.74 0.85 1.07
N ASP A 285 -18.01 -0.20 0.68
CA ASP A 285 -16.86 -0.73 1.42
C ASP A 285 -15.51 -0.27 0.84
N HIS A 286 -15.48 0.52 -0.25
CA HIS A 286 -14.27 1.13 -0.77
C HIS A 286 -14.40 2.65 -0.81
N VAL A 287 -14.16 3.28 0.34
CA VAL A 287 -14.46 4.69 0.61
C VAL A 287 -13.20 5.44 1.02
N ILE A 288 -12.70 6.31 0.16
CA ILE A 288 -11.50 7.10 0.43
C ILE A 288 -11.91 8.48 0.92
N ALA A 289 -11.47 8.87 2.12
CA ALA A 289 -11.81 10.15 2.74
C ALA A 289 -13.32 10.46 2.74
N GLY A 290 -14.15 9.44 3.00
CA GLY A 290 -15.61 9.56 3.05
C GLY A 290 -16.33 9.55 1.70
N VAL A 291 -15.60 9.35 0.58
CA VAL A 291 -16.18 9.28 -0.77
C VAL A 291 -16.06 7.86 -1.33
N PRO A 292 -17.17 7.21 -1.77
CA PRO A 292 -17.10 5.96 -2.51
C PRO A 292 -16.27 6.13 -3.79
N VAL A 293 -15.32 5.22 -4.00
CA VAL A 293 -14.46 5.20 -5.18
C VAL A 293 -14.52 3.82 -5.80
N LEU A 294 -14.60 3.72 -7.13
CA LEU A 294 -14.45 2.44 -7.82
C LEU A 294 -13.08 1.84 -7.49
N PRO A 295 -13.01 0.63 -6.89
CA PRO A 295 -11.74 -0.04 -6.67
C PRO A 295 -11.00 -0.25 -7.99
N GLY A 296 -9.69 0.02 -8.00
CA GLY A 296 -8.86 -0.15 -9.21
C GLY A 296 -8.94 -1.57 -9.78
N VAL A 297 -9.01 -2.58 -8.89
CA VAL A 297 -9.13 -3.99 -9.25
C VAL A 297 -10.44 -4.34 -9.96
N VAL A 298 -11.55 -3.64 -9.64
CA VAL A 298 -12.85 -3.87 -10.29
C VAL A 298 -12.82 -3.29 -11.70
N GLY A 299 -12.30 -2.07 -11.88
CA GLY A 299 -12.18 -1.50 -13.23
C GLY A 299 -11.17 -2.23 -14.10
N LEU A 300 -10.09 -2.76 -13.52
CA LEU A 300 -9.15 -3.64 -14.22
C LEU A 300 -9.81 -4.95 -14.67
N GLU A 301 -10.67 -5.55 -13.84
CA GLU A 301 -11.46 -6.73 -14.20
C GLU A 301 -12.40 -6.44 -15.38
N LEU A 302 -13.07 -5.28 -15.41
CA LEU A 302 -13.92 -4.89 -16.55
C LEU A 302 -13.12 -4.79 -17.85
N MET A 303 -11.93 -4.17 -17.80
CA MET A 303 -11.01 -4.10 -18.95
C MET A 303 -10.54 -5.50 -19.39
N ALA A 304 -10.18 -6.37 -18.44
CA ALA A 304 -9.75 -7.74 -18.72
C ALA A 304 -10.87 -8.56 -19.37
N ARG A 305 -12.11 -8.46 -18.88
CA ARG A 305 -13.30 -9.12 -19.47
C ARG A 305 -13.58 -8.61 -20.89
N ALA A 306 -13.46 -7.31 -21.14
CA ALA A 306 -13.62 -6.74 -22.48
C ALA A 306 -12.54 -7.27 -23.43
N ALA A 307 -11.28 -7.31 -22.99
CA ALA A 307 -10.18 -7.85 -23.78
C ALA A 307 -10.29 -9.37 -24.02
N ALA A 308 -10.76 -10.13 -23.03
CA ALA A 308 -10.97 -11.57 -23.12
C ALA A 308 -11.97 -11.94 -24.24
N ARG A 309 -12.99 -11.10 -24.49
CA ARG A 309 -13.93 -11.30 -25.62
C ARG A 309 -13.26 -11.26 -26.99
N LEU A 310 -12.17 -10.50 -27.12
CA LEU A 310 -11.39 -10.40 -28.37
C LEU A 310 -10.30 -11.48 -28.44
N LEU A 311 -9.69 -11.81 -27.31
CA LEU A 311 -8.59 -12.77 -27.21
C LEU A 311 -9.06 -14.23 -27.08
N GLY A 312 -10.32 -14.48 -26.71
CA GLY A 312 -10.87 -15.82 -26.49
C GLY A 312 -10.22 -16.59 -25.33
N ALA A 313 -9.56 -15.89 -24.40
CA ALA A 313 -8.87 -16.45 -23.24
C ALA A 313 -8.75 -15.38 -22.14
N ASP A 314 -8.53 -15.80 -20.89
CA ASP A 314 -8.20 -14.89 -19.79
C ASP A 314 -6.83 -14.24 -20.05
N PRO A 315 -6.73 -12.91 -20.17
CA PRO A 315 -5.51 -12.26 -20.66
C PRO A 315 -4.47 -12.04 -19.56
N ILE A 316 -3.19 -12.01 -19.98
CA ILE A 316 -2.15 -11.32 -19.20
C ILE A 316 -2.37 -9.82 -19.37
N CYS A 317 -2.43 -9.10 -18.26
CA CYS A 317 -2.54 -7.65 -18.22
C CYS A 317 -1.15 -7.03 -18.14
N GLU A 318 -0.89 -5.96 -18.88
CA GLU A 318 0.42 -5.31 -18.93
C GLU A 318 0.31 -3.81 -19.05
N ALA A 319 1.34 -3.12 -18.55
CA ALA A 319 1.44 -1.66 -18.61
C ALA A 319 0.16 -0.96 -18.14
N VAL A 320 -0.48 -1.52 -17.10
CA VAL A 320 -1.71 -0.98 -16.54
C VAL A 320 -1.38 0.32 -15.80
N GLN A 321 -2.15 1.37 -16.07
CA GLN A 321 -2.00 2.68 -15.44
C GLN A 321 -3.34 3.09 -14.84
N PHE A 322 -3.31 3.44 -13.55
CA PHE A 322 -4.44 4.03 -12.84
C PHE A 322 -4.29 5.56 -12.92
N GLU A 323 -4.95 6.19 -13.87
CA GLU A 323 -4.81 7.63 -14.14
C GLU A 323 -5.63 8.47 -13.16
N ARG A 324 -6.90 8.11 -12.97
CA ARG A 324 -7.86 8.90 -12.19
C ARG A 324 -8.86 8.02 -11.46
N PRO A 325 -9.17 8.30 -10.17
CA PRO A 325 -10.22 7.58 -9.46
C PRO A 325 -11.61 7.88 -10.04
N VAL A 326 -12.48 6.87 -10.07
CA VAL A 326 -13.91 7.07 -10.35
C VAL A 326 -14.62 7.29 -9.02
N LYS A 327 -15.00 8.53 -8.71
CA LYS A 327 -15.75 8.88 -7.50
C LYS A 327 -17.24 8.74 -7.77
N VAL A 328 -17.96 8.06 -6.87
CA VAL A 328 -19.40 7.81 -7.02
C VAL A 328 -20.14 8.36 -5.81
N HIS A 329 -20.70 9.56 -5.95
CA HIS A 329 -21.39 10.20 -4.83
C HIS A 329 -22.78 9.57 -4.63
N PRO A 330 -23.26 9.43 -3.37
CA PRO A 330 -24.60 8.94 -3.09
C PRO A 330 -25.67 9.72 -3.87
N GLY A 331 -26.61 8.99 -4.49
CA GLY A 331 -27.68 9.59 -5.32
C GLY A 331 -27.21 10.14 -6.67
N ARG A 332 -25.95 9.90 -7.08
CA ARG A 332 -25.41 10.28 -8.39
C ARG A 332 -24.70 9.08 -9.03
N PRO A 333 -25.45 8.16 -9.64
CA PRO A 333 -24.86 7.02 -10.34
C PRO A 333 -23.90 7.48 -11.44
N VAL A 334 -22.82 6.74 -11.64
CA VAL A 334 -21.82 7.02 -12.68
C VAL A 334 -21.76 5.84 -13.63
N VAL A 335 -21.91 6.09 -14.92
CA VAL A 335 -21.74 5.05 -15.94
C VAL A 335 -20.28 4.99 -16.35
N VAL A 336 -19.67 3.81 -16.22
CA VAL A 336 -18.32 3.53 -16.71
C VAL A 336 -18.35 2.51 -17.84
N ARG A 337 -17.45 2.69 -18.79
CA ARG A 337 -17.31 1.90 -20.01
C ARG A 337 -15.88 1.40 -20.13
N ALA A 338 -15.70 0.08 -20.14
CA ALA A 338 -14.47 -0.56 -20.53
C ALA A 338 -14.50 -0.83 -22.04
N ALA A 339 -13.64 -0.16 -22.80
CA ALA A 339 -13.55 -0.32 -24.25
C ALA A 339 -12.21 -0.97 -24.62
N ALA A 340 -12.27 -2.06 -25.38
CA ALA A 340 -11.12 -2.84 -25.83
C ALA A 340 -11.05 -2.82 -27.36
N ARG A 341 -9.85 -2.63 -27.92
CA ARG A 341 -9.59 -2.68 -29.36
C ARG A 341 -8.38 -3.55 -29.66
N ARG A 342 -8.49 -4.36 -30.71
CA ARG A 342 -7.40 -5.19 -31.20
C ARG A 342 -6.35 -4.32 -31.88
N SER A 343 -5.08 -4.57 -31.55
CA SER A 343 -3.91 -3.92 -32.12
C SER A 343 -2.84 -4.99 -32.34
N GLY A 344 -2.85 -5.58 -33.55
CA GLY A 344 -2.06 -6.78 -33.86
C GLY A 344 -2.40 -7.97 -32.95
N ASP A 345 -1.38 -8.55 -32.32
CA ASP A 345 -1.52 -9.68 -31.38
C ASP A 345 -1.92 -9.25 -29.95
N THR A 346 -2.11 -7.94 -29.74
CA THR A 346 -2.47 -7.37 -28.44
C THR A 346 -3.86 -6.73 -28.50
N VAL A 347 -4.41 -6.47 -27.33
CA VAL A 347 -5.65 -5.72 -27.14
C VAL A 347 -5.36 -4.56 -26.21
N GLU A 348 -5.56 -3.34 -26.69
CA GLU A 348 -5.53 -2.15 -25.86
C GLU A 348 -6.91 -1.97 -25.23
N ALA A 349 -6.98 -1.77 -23.92
CA ALA A 349 -8.23 -1.46 -23.25
C ALA A 349 -8.13 -0.25 -22.34
N VAL A 350 -9.22 0.50 -22.28
CA VAL A 350 -9.38 1.69 -21.45
C VAL A 350 -10.66 1.59 -20.64
N LEU A 351 -10.67 2.20 -19.46
CA LEU A 351 -11.87 2.43 -18.67
C LEU A 351 -12.16 3.93 -18.65
N GLU A 352 -13.36 4.31 -19.08
CA GLU A 352 -13.79 5.70 -19.18
C GLU A 352 -15.13 5.88 -18.45
N SER A 353 -15.40 7.05 -17.89
CA SER A 353 -16.74 7.41 -17.44
C SER A 353 -17.38 8.40 -18.40
N ARG A 354 -18.70 8.30 -18.56
CA ARG A 354 -19.52 9.28 -19.25
C ARG A 354 -20.35 10.03 -18.23
N SER A 355 -20.23 11.34 -18.22
CA SER A 355 -21.13 12.22 -17.48
C SER A 355 -21.70 13.29 -18.41
N GLN A 356 -22.90 13.75 -18.13
CA GLN A 356 -23.43 14.94 -18.79
C GLN A 356 -23.06 16.16 -17.95
N ALA A 357 -22.37 17.11 -18.57
CA ALA A 357 -22.22 18.43 -17.99
C ALA A 357 -23.60 19.06 -17.78
N ALA A 358 -23.73 20.01 -16.85
CA ALA A 358 -24.95 20.80 -16.66
C ALA A 358 -25.41 21.55 -17.94
N THR A 359 -24.53 21.62 -18.96
CA THR A 359 -24.76 22.19 -20.28
C THR A 359 -25.27 21.19 -21.33
N GLY A 360 -25.51 19.92 -20.96
CA GLY A 360 -25.96 18.85 -21.86
C GLY A 360 -24.84 18.20 -22.69
N ARG A 361 -23.58 18.66 -22.59
CA ARG A 361 -22.44 18.08 -23.30
C ARG A 361 -21.94 16.81 -22.61
N ALA A 362 -21.72 15.74 -23.37
CA ALA A 362 -21.07 14.53 -22.88
C ALA A 362 -19.60 14.80 -22.53
N LEU A 363 -19.21 14.50 -21.30
CA LEU A 363 -17.85 14.50 -20.79
C LEU A 363 -17.40 13.04 -20.67
N GLU A 364 -16.37 12.68 -21.42
CA GLU A 364 -15.67 11.40 -21.30
C GLU A 364 -14.38 11.60 -20.49
N VAL A 365 -14.21 10.83 -19.43
CA VAL A 365 -13.04 10.88 -18.56
C VAL A 365 -12.34 9.54 -18.60
N LEU A 366 -11.09 9.51 -19.08
CA LEU A 366 -10.22 8.34 -18.98
C LEU A 366 -9.81 8.13 -17.52
N HIS A 367 -10.04 6.91 -17.02
CA HIS A 367 -9.68 6.49 -15.68
C HIS A 367 -8.51 5.53 -15.70
N PHE A 368 -8.62 4.42 -16.42
CA PHE A 368 -7.60 3.37 -16.47
C PHE A 368 -7.23 3.06 -17.93
N ARG A 369 -6.01 2.58 -18.16
CA ARG A 369 -5.57 2.05 -19.45
C ARG A 369 -4.61 0.89 -19.27
N GLY A 370 -4.54 -0.01 -20.24
CA GLY A 370 -3.62 -1.14 -20.21
C GLY A 370 -3.59 -1.91 -21.53
N VAL A 371 -2.61 -2.80 -21.64
CA VAL A 371 -2.43 -3.71 -22.78
C VAL A 371 -2.70 -5.13 -22.30
N PHE A 372 -3.39 -5.92 -23.12
CA PHE A 372 -3.82 -7.26 -22.82
C PHE A 372 -3.35 -8.19 -23.92
N ARG A 373 -2.87 -9.37 -23.55
CA ARG A 373 -2.40 -10.38 -24.50
C ARG A 373 -2.85 -11.77 -24.09
N ARG A 374 -2.94 -12.67 -25.07
CA ARG A 374 -3.15 -14.09 -24.76
C ARG A 374 -1.92 -14.62 -24.00
N PRO A 375 -2.09 -15.40 -22.92
CA PRO A 375 -0.96 -16.02 -22.23
C PRO A 375 -0.22 -16.99 -23.16
N THR A 376 1.10 -16.84 -23.30
CA THR A 376 1.98 -17.81 -23.97
C THR A 376 2.74 -18.70 -23.00
N GLY A 377 2.61 -18.43 -21.70
CA GLY A 377 3.26 -19.12 -20.59
C GLY A 377 2.75 -18.60 -19.26
N THR A 378 3.40 -19.02 -18.18
CA THR A 378 3.10 -18.56 -16.82
C THR A 378 4.20 -17.58 -16.39
N LEU A 379 3.83 -16.45 -15.76
CA LEU A 379 4.79 -15.54 -15.14
C LEU A 379 5.61 -16.29 -14.09
N GLU A 380 6.90 -16.00 -13.99
CA GLU A 380 7.80 -16.69 -13.07
C GLU A 380 7.34 -16.56 -11.61
N PRO A 381 7.50 -17.61 -10.78
CA PRO A 381 7.25 -17.52 -9.35
C PRO A 381 8.17 -16.48 -8.73
N LEU A 382 7.71 -15.90 -7.62
CA LEU A 382 8.50 -14.95 -6.86
C LEU A 382 9.78 -15.62 -6.34
N GLY A 383 9.81 -16.93 -6.11
CA GLY A 383 10.98 -17.60 -5.52
C GLY A 383 11.03 -17.35 -4.01
N ARG A 384 12.19 -17.52 -3.36
CA ARG A 384 12.30 -17.54 -1.89
C ARG A 384 12.36 -16.16 -1.24
N LEU A 385 11.85 -16.06 -0.02
CA LEU A 385 11.99 -14.90 0.87
C LEU A 385 12.78 -15.37 2.11
N HIS A 386 14.02 -14.89 2.26
CA HIS A 386 14.97 -15.40 3.24
C HIS A 386 15.04 -14.54 4.51
N HIS A 387 14.81 -13.23 4.42
CA HIS A 387 14.99 -12.32 5.56
C HIS A 387 13.66 -11.76 6.08
N LEU A 388 12.74 -12.67 6.46
CA LEU A 388 11.51 -12.32 7.16
C LEU A 388 11.63 -12.70 8.64
N ASP A 389 11.67 -11.70 9.50
CA ASP A 389 12.16 -11.80 10.87
C ASP A 389 11.14 -11.35 11.93
N ALA A 390 10.05 -10.71 11.53
CA ALA A 390 8.97 -10.32 12.43
C ALA A 390 7.63 -10.92 11.98
N ARG A 391 6.72 -11.10 12.94
CA ARG A 391 5.30 -11.18 12.65
C ARG A 391 4.72 -9.80 12.57
N GLY A 392 3.65 -9.64 11.80
CA GLY A 392 2.97 -8.37 11.68
C GLY A 392 1.57 -8.40 12.27
N PRO A 393 0.77 -7.38 11.96
CA PRO A 393 -0.55 -7.17 12.54
C PRO A 393 -1.57 -8.25 12.13
N GLY A 394 -2.56 -8.47 13.00
CA GLY A 394 -3.78 -9.21 12.66
C GLY A 394 -4.83 -8.32 11.99
N ALA A 395 -5.89 -8.92 11.43
CA ALA A 395 -6.94 -8.22 10.66
C ALA A 395 -7.48 -6.96 11.35
N GLY A 396 -7.82 -7.06 12.64
CA GLY A 396 -8.36 -5.93 13.40
C GLY A 396 -7.41 -4.74 13.44
N GLU A 397 -6.10 -4.97 13.48
CA GLU A 397 -5.10 -3.91 13.41
C GLU A 397 -4.89 -3.41 11.98
N ILE A 398 -4.78 -4.33 11.00
CA ILE A 398 -4.63 -3.99 9.58
C ILE A 398 -5.70 -2.97 9.16
N TYR A 399 -6.98 -3.25 9.43
CA TYR A 399 -8.08 -2.38 8.98
C TYR A 399 -8.36 -1.16 9.86
N ARG A 400 -7.55 -0.92 10.90
CA ARG A 400 -7.47 0.43 11.50
C ARG A 400 -6.73 1.41 10.59
N HIS A 401 -5.86 0.90 9.71
CA HIS A 401 -5.01 1.70 8.84
C HIS A 401 -5.52 1.79 7.40
N PHE A 402 -6.31 0.82 6.96
CA PHE A 402 -6.94 0.82 5.63
C PHE A 402 -8.33 1.46 5.64
N PHE A 403 -8.73 2.03 4.51
CA PHE A 403 -10.05 2.64 4.30
C PHE A 403 -11.12 1.62 3.86
N HIS A 404 -10.81 0.33 3.93
CA HIS A 404 -11.63 -0.76 3.40
C HIS A 404 -12.67 -1.26 4.42
N GLY A 405 -13.94 -1.24 4.02
CA GLY A 405 -15.06 -1.88 4.70
C GLY A 405 -15.09 -3.40 4.48
N PRO A 406 -16.02 -4.12 5.13
CA PRO A 406 -15.99 -5.58 5.28
C PRO A 406 -15.82 -6.39 3.98
N SER A 407 -16.41 -5.94 2.86
CA SER A 407 -16.28 -6.67 1.58
C SER A 407 -14.88 -6.62 0.97
N PHE A 408 -14.02 -5.70 1.41
CA PHE A 408 -12.64 -5.52 0.96
C PHE A 408 -11.61 -5.87 2.05
N GLN A 409 -12.07 -6.42 3.18
CA GLN A 409 -11.18 -6.89 4.24
C GLN A 409 -10.66 -8.29 3.94
N VAL A 410 -9.70 -8.36 3.01
CA VAL A 410 -9.18 -9.62 2.45
C VAL A 410 -7.97 -10.21 3.20
N LEU A 411 -7.10 -9.39 3.77
CA LEU A 411 -6.00 -9.80 4.65
C LEU A 411 -6.52 -10.19 6.04
N GLY A 412 -6.08 -11.35 6.54
CA GLY A 412 -6.42 -11.88 7.86
C GLY A 412 -5.32 -11.67 8.90
N GLU A 413 -4.06 -11.92 8.54
CA GLU A 413 -2.90 -11.68 9.41
C GLU A 413 -1.62 -11.62 8.60
N VAL A 414 -0.65 -10.82 9.06
CA VAL A 414 0.72 -10.87 8.54
C VAL A 414 1.49 -11.94 9.29
N ARG A 415 1.71 -13.08 8.64
CA ARG A 415 2.51 -14.18 9.17
C ARG A 415 3.95 -13.75 9.37
N ARG A 416 4.51 -13.09 8.35
CA ARG A 416 5.91 -12.69 8.33
C ARG A 416 6.10 -11.37 7.60
N VAL A 417 7.02 -10.56 8.07
CA VAL A 417 7.45 -9.32 7.42
C VAL A 417 8.92 -9.07 7.73
N GLY A 418 9.63 -8.49 6.78
CA GLY A 418 11.04 -8.11 6.89
C GLY A 418 11.44 -7.25 5.69
N ASP A 419 12.73 -6.97 5.53
CA ASP A 419 13.22 -6.12 4.43
C ASP A 419 13.06 -6.77 3.05
N GLU A 420 13.13 -8.09 2.97
CA GLU A 420 12.96 -8.82 1.71
C GLU A 420 11.50 -9.04 1.32
N GLY A 421 10.53 -8.72 2.19
CA GLY A 421 9.14 -8.95 1.85
C GLY A 421 8.14 -9.04 2.99
N LEU A 422 6.96 -9.52 2.62
CA LEU A 422 5.86 -9.81 3.53
C LEU A 422 5.13 -11.07 3.06
N VAL A 423 4.69 -11.85 4.03
CA VAL A 423 3.79 -12.99 3.84
C VAL A 423 2.58 -12.80 4.72
N ALA A 424 1.39 -12.78 4.12
CA ALA A 424 0.13 -12.63 4.83
C ALA A 424 -0.82 -13.76 4.49
N ARG A 425 -1.59 -14.21 5.48
CA ARG A 425 -2.78 -15.02 5.25
C ARG A 425 -3.93 -14.09 4.89
N ALA A 426 -4.72 -14.52 3.93
CA ALA A 426 -5.83 -13.80 3.37
C ALA A 426 -6.98 -14.77 3.07
N ALA A 427 -8.16 -14.22 2.83
CA ALA A 427 -9.30 -14.94 2.31
C ALA A 427 -10.21 -13.96 1.56
N ILE A 428 -10.91 -14.45 0.56
CA ILE A 428 -12.00 -13.70 -0.06
C ILE A 428 -13.22 -13.79 0.87
N PRO A 429 -13.82 -12.68 1.34
CA PRO A 429 -14.96 -12.72 2.26
C PRO A 429 -16.17 -13.46 1.67
N ALA A 430 -16.69 -14.47 2.38
CA ALA A 430 -17.82 -15.30 1.92
C ALA A 430 -19.21 -14.66 2.11
N GLY A 431 -19.30 -13.49 2.75
CA GLY A 431 -20.56 -12.95 3.29
C GLY A 431 -21.27 -11.87 2.46
N ASN A 432 -20.75 -11.46 1.30
CA ASN A 432 -21.38 -10.42 0.48
C ASN A 432 -22.00 -11.00 -0.81
N ALA A 433 -23.15 -10.44 -1.23
CA ALA A 433 -23.92 -10.94 -2.38
C ALA A 433 -23.14 -10.88 -3.70
N ASP A 434 -22.31 -9.87 -3.89
CA ASP A 434 -21.48 -9.66 -5.09
C ASP A 434 -20.37 -10.72 -5.21
N THR A 435 -19.88 -11.24 -4.09
CA THR A 435 -18.89 -12.32 -4.04
C THR A 435 -19.55 -13.69 -4.16
N ALA A 436 -20.76 -13.86 -3.61
CA ALA A 436 -21.56 -15.07 -3.79
C ALA A 436 -22.01 -15.28 -5.25
N ALA A 437 -22.18 -14.20 -6.01
CA ALA A 437 -22.43 -14.23 -7.45
C ALA A 437 -21.17 -14.51 -8.30
N GLY A 438 -19.98 -14.56 -7.68
CA GLY A 438 -18.70 -14.76 -8.36
C GLY A 438 -18.10 -13.51 -9.02
N ASP A 439 -18.76 -12.36 -8.93
CA ASP A 439 -18.35 -11.13 -9.64
C ASP A 439 -17.14 -10.44 -9.01
N LEU A 440 -16.92 -10.60 -7.70
CA LEU A 440 -15.80 -9.99 -6.98
C LEU A 440 -14.63 -10.93 -6.70
N ALA A 441 -14.74 -12.24 -6.91
CA ALA A 441 -13.67 -13.18 -6.55
C ALA A 441 -12.35 -12.87 -7.28
N GLY A 442 -12.41 -12.60 -8.57
CA GLY A 442 -11.27 -12.17 -9.38
C GLY A 442 -10.66 -10.83 -8.92
N PRO A 443 -11.45 -9.74 -8.83
CA PRO A 443 -10.99 -8.46 -8.28
C PRO A 443 -10.35 -8.58 -6.89
N LEU A 444 -10.95 -9.33 -5.97
CA LEU A 444 -10.46 -9.46 -4.60
C LEU A 444 -9.15 -10.25 -4.49
N LEU A 445 -8.86 -11.18 -5.41
CA LEU A 445 -7.52 -11.78 -5.50
C LEU A 445 -6.44 -10.75 -5.82
N ARG A 446 -6.73 -9.80 -6.71
CA ARG A 446 -5.82 -8.70 -7.03
C ARG A 446 -5.74 -7.69 -5.89
N GLU A 447 -6.84 -7.52 -5.17
CA GLU A 447 -6.89 -6.66 -3.98
C GLU A 447 -5.98 -7.19 -2.87
N ILE A 448 -5.95 -8.52 -2.66
CA ILE A 448 -5.02 -9.17 -1.73
C ILE A 448 -3.57 -8.75 -2.04
N ALA A 449 -3.20 -8.75 -3.32
CA ALA A 449 -1.85 -8.36 -3.74
C ALA A 449 -1.55 -6.88 -3.40
N PHE A 450 -2.47 -5.97 -3.73
CA PHE A 450 -2.29 -4.53 -3.46
C PHE A 450 -2.28 -4.21 -1.97
N GLN A 451 -3.20 -4.77 -1.18
CA GLN A 451 -3.24 -4.54 0.26
C GLN A 451 -2.02 -5.14 0.94
N ALA A 452 -1.55 -6.34 0.55
CA ALA A 452 -0.35 -6.93 1.13
C ALA A 452 0.90 -6.07 0.85
N ALA A 453 1.04 -5.56 -0.38
CA ALA A 453 2.13 -4.65 -0.75
C ALA A 453 2.04 -3.31 -0.01
N GLY A 454 0.84 -2.73 0.10
CA GLY A 454 0.60 -1.50 0.87
C GLY A 454 0.90 -1.69 2.35
N LEU A 455 0.53 -2.84 2.92
CA LEU A 455 0.77 -3.17 4.31
C LEU A 455 2.27 -3.35 4.61
N TRP A 456 3.05 -3.90 3.67
CA TRP A 456 4.52 -3.92 3.81
C TRP A 456 5.07 -2.50 3.92
N ALA A 457 4.64 -1.57 3.05
CA ALA A 457 5.06 -0.17 3.11
C ALA A 457 4.64 0.51 4.42
N MET A 458 3.46 0.20 4.96
CA MET A 458 3.03 0.68 6.28
C MET A 458 3.93 0.14 7.39
N CYS A 459 4.22 -1.16 7.41
CA CYS A 459 5.04 -1.79 8.46
C CYS A 459 6.49 -1.29 8.44
N ARG A 460 7.13 -1.22 7.24
CA ARG A 460 8.56 -0.86 7.12
C ARG A 460 8.78 0.65 7.10
N HIS A 461 7.93 1.40 6.41
CA HIS A 461 8.15 2.83 6.14
C HIS A 461 7.16 3.75 6.87
N GLY A 462 6.06 3.24 7.42
CA GLY A 462 5.06 4.08 8.10
C GLY A 462 4.36 5.06 7.16
N VAL A 463 4.12 4.65 5.92
CA VAL A 463 3.46 5.46 4.88
C VAL A 463 2.23 4.75 4.35
N THR A 464 1.25 5.51 3.89
CA THR A 464 0.16 4.99 3.07
C THR A 464 0.51 5.09 1.59
N ALA A 465 0.08 4.12 0.79
CA ALA A 465 0.30 4.13 -0.64
C ALA A 465 -0.91 3.57 -1.39
N LEU A 466 -1.14 4.05 -2.62
CA LEU A 466 -2.24 3.61 -3.48
C LEU A 466 -1.72 2.98 -4.78
N PRO A 467 -2.48 2.08 -5.42
CA PRO A 467 -2.14 1.54 -6.74
C PRO A 467 -1.92 2.64 -7.78
N HIS A 468 -0.76 2.60 -8.44
CA HIS A 468 -0.42 3.55 -9.50
C HIS A 468 -0.21 2.87 -10.85
N ARG A 469 0.56 1.76 -10.89
CA ARG A 469 0.80 0.98 -12.11
C ARG A 469 0.96 -0.51 -11.81
N ILE A 470 0.76 -1.32 -12.85
CA ILE A 470 1.14 -2.73 -12.87
C ILE A 470 1.97 -2.96 -14.13
N GLY A 471 3.19 -3.49 -13.97
CA GLY A 471 4.01 -3.92 -15.09
C GLY A 471 3.35 -5.09 -15.82
N ARG A 472 3.15 -6.21 -15.10
CA ARG A 472 2.41 -7.39 -15.59
C ARG A 472 1.56 -8.01 -14.49
N ALA A 473 0.40 -8.55 -14.83
CA ALA A 473 -0.42 -9.37 -13.94
C ALA A 473 -1.05 -10.53 -14.70
N GLN A 474 -1.01 -11.71 -14.11
CA GLN A 474 -1.60 -12.92 -14.65
C GLN A 474 -2.41 -13.63 -13.57
N ARG A 475 -3.68 -13.87 -13.86
CA ARG A 475 -4.53 -14.78 -13.10
C ARG A 475 -4.26 -16.21 -13.55
N LEU A 476 -4.03 -17.09 -12.60
CA LEU A 476 -3.70 -18.50 -12.81
C LEU A 476 -4.79 -19.43 -12.28
N GLY A 477 -5.63 -18.93 -11.37
CA GLY A 477 -6.78 -19.66 -10.88
C GLY A 477 -7.66 -18.80 -9.98
N LEU A 478 -8.81 -19.35 -9.63
CA LEU A 478 -9.69 -18.81 -8.62
C LEU A 478 -9.74 -19.77 -7.42
N VAL A 479 -10.30 -19.26 -6.32
CA VAL A 479 -10.58 -20.04 -5.13
C VAL A 479 -11.95 -19.62 -4.60
N GLU A 480 -12.66 -20.60 -4.02
CA GLU A 480 -13.94 -20.35 -3.35
C GLU A 480 -13.78 -19.34 -2.21
N PRO A 481 -14.74 -18.43 -1.99
CA PRO A 481 -14.74 -17.52 -0.85
C PRO A 481 -14.61 -18.26 0.50
N GLY A 482 -13.92 -17.64 1.44
CA GLY A 482 -13.64 -18.20 2.78
C GLY A 482 -12.51 -19.23 2.81
N ARG A 483 -11.98 -19.67 1.66
CA ARG A 483 -10.78 -20.50 1.62
C ARG A 483 -9.53 -19.67 1.93
N GLU A 484 -8.56 -20.34 2.53
CA GLU A 484 -7.27 -19.76 2.86
C GLU A 484 -6.44 -19.44 1.61
N ILE A 485 -5.84 -18.26 1.63
CA ILE A 485 -4.96 -17.72 0.61
C ILE A 485 -3.69 -17.21 1.32
N VAL A 486 -2.54 -17.34 0.65
CA VAL A 486 -1.27 -16.79 1.10
C VAL A 486 -0.81 -15.74 0.09
N ALA A 487 -0.61 -14.51 0.54
CA ALA A 487 -0.03 -13.43 -0.24
C ALA A 487 1.45 -13.29 0.10
N ARG A 488 2.32 -13.29 -0.91
CA ARG A 488 3.77 -13.13 -0.78
C ARG A 488 4.20 -11.90 -1.57
N VAL A 489 4.85 -10.96 -0.90
CA VAL A 489 5.27 -9.68 -1.47
C VAL A 489 6.78 -9.62 -1.40
N ARG A 490 7.43 -9.25 -2.52
CA ARG A 490 8.83 -8.85 -2.56
C ARG A 490 8.94 -7.38 -2.98
N PRO A 491 9.43 -6.47 -2.13
CA PRO A 491 9.84 -5.15 -2.55
C PRO A 491 11.00 -5.24 -3.55
N LEU A 492 10.93 -4.45 -4.62
CA LEU A 492 11.99 -4.27 -5.62
C LEU A 492 12.75 -2.95 -5.40
N GLY A 493 12.47 -2.29 -4.27
CA GLY A 493 12.98 -0.96 -3.93
C GLY A 493 11.99 0.17 -4.24
N THR A 494 12.45 1.39 -4.00
CA THR A 494 11.69 2.61 -4.23
C THR A 494 12.29 3.41 -5.37
N VAL A 495 11.46 3.99 -6.22
CA VAL A 495 11.89 5.01 -7.17
C VAL A 495 11.64 6.36 -6.52
N GLU A 496 12.72 7.06 -6.19
CA GLU A 496 12.65 8.48 -5.87
C GLU A 496 12.35 9.21 -7.18
N ALA A 497 11.21 9.87 -7.22
CA ALA A 497 10.92 10.76 -8.32
C ALA A 497 11.76 12.04 -8.12
N SER A 498 12.23 12.62 -9.23
CA SER A 498 12.96 13.89 -9.24
C SER A 498 12.29 14.95 -8.35
N ASP A 499 13.11 15.75 -7.65
CA ASP A 499 12.76 16.80 -6.68
C ASP A 499 11.26 17.16 -6.57
N GLY A 500 10.60 16.62 -5.53
CA GLY A 500 9.26 17.01 -5.09
C GLY A 500 8.12 16.05 -5.48
N ALA A 501 8.34 15.05 -6.32
CA ALA A 501 7.31 14.07 -6.66
C ALA A 501 7.22 12.92 -5.61
N PRO A 502 6.02 12.40 -5.32
CA PRO A 502 5.82 11.36 -4.30
C PRO A 502 6.55 10.08 -4.67
N ARG A 503 7.15 9.44 -3.67
CA ARG A 503 7.94 8.22 -3.83
C ARG A 503 7.06 7.07 -4.30
N VAL A 504 7.62 6.22 -5.15
CA VAL A 504 6.93 5.05 -5.70
C VAL A 504 7.59 3.77 -5.20
N HIS A 505 6.84 2.95 -4.48
CA HIS A 505 7.27 1.62 -4.04
C HIS A 505 6.99 0.60 -5.13
N ARG A 506 7.97 -0.27 -5.42
CA ARG A 506 7.86 -1.31 -6.45
C ARG A 506 7.84 -2.68 -5.80
N PHE A 507 7.01 -3.58 -6.31
CA PHE A 507 6.85 -4.92 -5.77
C PHE A 507 6.66 -5.96 -6.87
N ASP A 508 7.15 -7.16 -6.61
CA ASP A 508 6.57 -8.38 -7.18
C ASP A 508 5.67 -9.01 -6.13
N VAL A 509 4.53 -9.57 -6.56
CA VAL A 509 3.55 -10.17 -5.66
C VAL A 509 3.06 -11.50 -6.22
N GLU A 510 2.98 -12.50 -5.36
CA GLU A 510 2.45 -13.82 -5.68
C GLU A 510 1.34 -14.16 -4.68
N VAL A 511 0.19 -14.57 -5.19
CA VAL A 511 -0.97 -15.00 -4.40
C VAL A 511 -1.18 -16.49 -4.65
N LEU A 512 -1.15 -17.27 -3.58
CA LEU A 512 -1.24 -18.73 -3.58
C LEU A 512 -2.49 -19.17 -2.82
N ALA A 513 -3.10 -20.27 -3.20
CA ALA A 513 -4.05 -20.96 -2.33
C ALA A 513 -3.33 -21.53 -1.10
N GLY A 514 -4.08 -21.90 -0.04
CA GLY A 514 -3.50 -22.53 1.16
C GLY A 514 -2.78 -23.87 0.92
N ASP A 515 -3.02 -24.51 -0.23
CA ASP A 515 -2.28 -25.70 -0.69
C ASP A 515 -1.02 -25.36 -1.51
N GLY A 516 -0.77 -24.08 -1.75
CA GLY A 516 0.36 -23.53 -2.51
C GLY A 516 0.23 -23.48 -4.01
N ARG A 517 -0.93 -23.85 -4.56
CA ARG A 517 -1.21 -23.63 -5.98
C ARG A 517 -1.28 -22.11 -6.28
N PRO A 518 -0.64 -21.61 -7.34
CA PRO A 518 -0.69 -20.20 -7.67
C PRO A 518 -2.06 -19.76 -8.17
N LEU A 519 -2.54 -18.61 -7.70
CA LEU A 519 -3.81 -17.99 -8.06
C LEU A 519 -3.61 -16.72 -8.87
N GLU A 520 -2.65 -15.87 -8.49
CA GLU A 520 -2.30 -14.63 -9.19
C GLU A 520 -0.80 -14.37 -9.07
N ARG A 521 -0.18 -13.88 -10.14
CA ARG A 521 1.20 -13.35 -10.12
C ARG A 521 1.20 -11.95 -10.70
N MET A 522 1.86 -11.03 -10.01
CA MET A 522 2.05 -9.66 -10.44
C MET A 522 3.52 -9.27 -10.39
N GLN A 523 3.98 -8.61 -11.44
CA GLN A 523 5.34 -8.11 -11.56
C GLN A 523 5.35 -6.60 -11.73
N ASP A 524 6.31 -5.94 -11.09
CA ASP A 524 6.46 -4.48 -11.10
C ASP A 524 5.16 -3.75 -10.75
N VAL A 525 4.49 -4.21 -9.67
CA VAL A 525 3.39 -3.50 -9.02
C VAL A 525 3.95 -2.23 -8.41
N ARG A 526 3.35 -1.08 -8.73
CA ARG A 526 3.80 0.22 -8.26
C ARG A 526 2.75 0.88 -7.40
N LEU A 527 3.12 1.17 -6.15
CA LEU A 527 2.29 1.94 -5.23
C LEU A 527 2.90 3.34 -5.05
N ILE A 528 2.09 4.36 -5.25
CA ILE A 528 2.51 5.76 -5.04
C ILE A 528 2.20 6.16 -3.60
N GLU A 529 3.19 6.72 -2.90
CA GLU A 529 2.99 7.23 -1.55
C GLU A 529 1.96 8.36 -1.56
N THR A 530 1.02 8.30 -0.62
CA THR A 530 -0.02 9.33 -0.45
C THR A 530 0.18 10.17 0.79
N GLY A 531 1.07 9.76 1.70
CA GLY A 531 1.41 10.49 2.91
C GLY A 531 1.94 9.60 4.01
N ALA A 532 2.33 10.23 5.12
CA ALA A 532 2.65 9.54 6.35
C ALA A 532 1.40 8.84 6.91
N LEU A 533 1.61 7.68 7.54
CA LEU A 533 0.55 6.98 8.26
C LEU A 533 0.05 7.87 9.40
N PRO A 534 -1.26 8.18 9.46
CA PRO A 534 -1.81 9.09 10.48
C PRO A 534 -1.88 8.48 11.89
N ALA A 535 -1.74 7.15 12.00
CA ALA A 535 -1.70 6.40 13.24
C ALA A 535 -0.31 5.79 13.46
N GLU A 536 -0.07 5.22 14.64
CA GLU A 536 1.14 4.43 14.90
C GLU A 536 1.32 3.34 13.85
N ARG A 537 2.58 2.99 13.57
CA ARG A 537 2.89 1.90 12.64
C ARG A 537 2.22 0.60 13.11
N PRO A 538 1.72 -0.25 12.20
CA PRO A 538 1.19 -1.54 12.61
C PRO A 538 2.24 -2.31 13.39
N ALA A 539 1.84 -2.87 14.52
CA ALA A 539 2.75 -3.57 15.42
C ALA A 539 3.39 -4.77 14.71
N THR A 540 4.71 -4.86 14.82
CA THR A 540 5.47 -6.04 14.41
C THR A 540 6.16 -6.63 15.62
N VAL A 541 6.01 -7.93 15.82
CA VAL A 541 6.67 -8.63 16.92
C VAL A 541 7.85 -9.41 16.34
N PRO A 542 9.09 -9.17 16.80
CA PRO A 542 10.24 -9.97 16.39
C PRO A 542 9.95 -11.47 16.57
N PHE A 543 10.41 -12.29 15.62
CA PHE A 543 10.16 -13.72 15.68
C PHE A 543 10.82 -14.34 16.93
N ALA A 544 11.96 -13.81 17.38
CA ALA A 544 12.60 -14.18 18.65
C ALA A 544 11.62 -14.19 19.83
N GLU A 545 10.64 -13.30 19.79
CA GLU A 545 9.66 -13.12 20.84
C GLU A 545 8.36 -13.92 20.60
N SER A 546 8.19 -14.63 19.46
CA SER A 546 6.92 -15.23 19.04
C SER A 546 7.00 -16.72 18.65
N PRO A 547 6.62 -17.68 19.51
CA PRO A 547 6.52 -19.08 19.11
C PRO A 547 5.40 -19.31 18.08
N GLU A 548 5.74 -19.84 16.92
CA GLU A 548 4.72 -20.34 16.01
C GLU A 548 4.64 -21.84 16.18
N HIS A 549 3.47 -22.32 16.60
CA HIS A 549 3.28 -23.73 16.92
C HIS A 549 2.11 -24.34 16.16
N VAL A 550 2.22 -25.64 15.88
CA VAL A 550 1.10 -26.48 15.45
C VAL A 550 0.80 -27.47 16.57
N GLU A 551 -0.48 -27.61 16.92
CA GLU A 551 -0.98 -28.60 17.87
C GLU A 551 -1.75 -29.71 17.14
N VAL A 552 -1.53 -30.97 17.54
CA VAL A 552 -2.28 -32.15 17.12
C VAL A 552 -2.89 -32.80 18.36
N ARG A 553 -4.21 -33.02 18.35
CA ARG A 553 -4.91 -33.74 19.43
C ARG A 553 -4.71 -35.25 19.27
N LEU A 554 -4.12 -35.89 20.28
CA LEU A 554 -3.73 -37.30 20.22
C LEU A 554 -4.92 -38.25 20.32
N GLU A 555 -5.98 -37.87 21.02
CA GLU A 555 -7.22 -38.67 21.10
C GLU A 555 -7.88 -38.85 19.74
N ALA A 556 -8.01 -37.75 18.99
CA ALA A 556 -8.54 -37.77 17.63
C ALA A 556 -7.64 -38.57 16.68
N LEU A 557 -6.32 -38.47 16.86
CA LEU A 557 -5.34 -39.22 16.08
C LEU A 557 -5.36 -40.73 16.40
N ALA A 558 -5.59 -41.13 17.65
CA ALA A 558 -5.56 -42.52 18.09
C ALA A 558 -6.61 -43.40 17.38
N ALA A 559 -7.71 -42.80 16.93
CA ALA A 559 -8.78 -43.48 16.21
C ALA A 559 -8.40 -43.84 14.75
N SER A 560 -7.47 -43.09 14.14
CA SER A 560 -7.10 -43.21 12.73
C SER A 560 -5.59 -43.28 12.49
N ALA A 561 -4.81 -43.63 13.52
CA ALA A 561 -3.36 -43.51 13.52
C ALA A 561 -2.69 -44.24 12.35
N ASP A 562 -3.11 -45.46 12.01
CA ASP A 562 -2.50 -46.23 10.91
C ASP A 562 -2.82 -45.61 9.54
N ALA A 563 -4.05 -45.13 9.32
CA ALA A 563 -4.43 -44.45 8.07
C ALA A 563 -3.73 -43.09 7.92
N VAL A 564 -3.62 -42.34 9.02
CA VAL A 564 -2.87 -41.08 9.03
C VAL A 564 -1.38 -41.34 8.79
N ALA A 565 -0.82 -42.38 9.39
CA ALA A 565 0.57 -42.77 9.17
C ALA A 565 0.84 -43.12 7.71
N GLU A 566 -0.06 -43.86 7.05
CA GLU A 566 0.05 -44.17 5.61
C GLU A 566 -0.01 -42.90 4.74
N ALA A 567 -0.85 -41.93 5.10
CA ALA A 567 -0.99 -40.68 4.36
C ALA A 567 0.20 -39.72 4.54
N CYS A 568 0.77 -39.62 5.74
CA CYS A 568 1.73 -38.54 6.08
C CYS A 568 3.17 -38.99 6.36
N LEU A 569 3.47 -40.29 6.51
CA LEU A 569 4.84 -40.73 6.78
C LEU A 569 5.60 -41.06 5.50
N GLY A 570 6.84 -40.57 5.42
CA GLY A 570 7.77 -40.98 4.37
C GLY A 570 8.23 -42.43 4.57
N PRO A 571 8.90 -43.04 3.59
CA PRO A 571 9.33 -44.45 3.65
C PRO A 571 10.16 -44.80 4.90
N ALA A 572 11.10 -43.95 5.28
CA ALA A 572 11.96 -44.16 6.46
C ALA A 572 11.17 -44.10 7.78
N GLU A 573 10.26 -43.13 7.91
CA GLU A 573 9.41 -42.97 9.09
C GLU A 573 8.40 -44.11 9.22
N ALA A 574 7.86 -44.60 8.11
CA ALA A 574 6.93 -45.72 8.10
C ALA A 574 7.56 -47.03 8.63
N VAL A 575 8.86 -47.24 8.39
CA VAL A 575 9.61 -48.37 8.97
C VAL A 575 9.69 -48.22 10.49
N LEU A 576 10.10 -47.05 10.98
CA LEU A 576 10.21 -46.76 12.41
C LEU A 576 8.85 -46.89 13.12
N PHE A 577 7.79 -46.38 12.51
CA PHE A 577 6.43 -46.44 13.05
C PHE A 577 5.97 -47.89 13.30
N ARG A 578 6.25 -48.80 12.36
CA ARG A 578 5.90 -50.23 12.49
C ARG A 578 6.67 -50.95 13.60
N GLN A 579 7.84 -50.45 14.00
CA GLN A 579 8.64 -51.04 15.06
C GLN A 579 8.17 -50.65 16.48
N ILE A 580 7.30 -49.65 16.60
CA ILE A 580 6.81 -49.18 17.91
C ILE A 580 5.66 -50.10 18.38
N GLY A 581 5.94 -50.96 19.36
CA GLY A 581 4.97 -51.96 19.83
C GLY A 581 3.74 -51.37 20.54
N SER A 582 3.92 -50.34 21.38
CA SER A 582 2.81 -49.74 22.15
C SER A 582 1.95 -48.81 21.29
N ARG A 583 0.62 -49.02 21.33
CA ARG A 583 -0.36 -48.15 20.64
C ARG A 583 -0.24 -46.69 21.09
N LYS A 584 -0.12 -46.44 22.41
CA LYS A 584 0.08 -45.09 22.95
C LYS A 584 1.35 -44.45 22.40
N ARG A 585 2.49 -45.15 22.46
CA ARG A 585 3.76 -44.63 21.95
C ARG A 585 3.72 -44.36 20.44
N ARG A 586 3.01 -45.19 19.66
CA ARG A 586 2.76 -44.95 18.24
C ARG A 586 2.01 -43.66 18.00
N THR A 587 0.91 -43.44 18.73
CA THR A 587 0.11 -42.22 18.62
C THR A 587 0.90 -40.98 19.03
N ASP A 588 1.61 -41.01 20.16
CA ASP A 588 2.43 -39.89 20.64
C ASP A 588 3.54 -39.54 19.63
N TRP A 589 4.26 -40.56 19.13
CA TRP A 589 5.31 -40.40 18.15
C TRP A 589 4.78 -39.83 16.84
N LEU A 590 3.69 -40.39 16.31
CA LEU A 590 3.04 -39.93 15.07
C LEU A 590 2.54 -38.49 15.23
N GLY A 591 1.93 -38.16 16.36
CA GLY A 591 1.42 -36.82 16.63
C GLY A 591 2.51 -35.75 16.58
N GLY A 592 3.67 -36.00 17.19
CA GLY A 592 4.79 -35.07 17.15
C GLY A 592 5.33 -34.85 15.74
N ARG A 593 5.42 -35.92 14.93
CA ARG A 593 5.85 -35.82 13.53
C ARG A 593 4.82 -35.10 12.68
N LEU A 594 3.55 -35.41 12.84
CA LEU A 594 2.46 -34.75 12.11
C LEU A 594 2.44 -33.24 12.41
N ALA A 595 2.59 -32.84 13.68
CA ALA A 595 2.67 -31.44 14.08
C ALA A 595 3.86 -30.73 13.40
N ALA A 596 5.05 -31.35 13.42
CA ALA A 596 6.24 -30.80 12.78
C ALA A 596 6.10 -30.73 11.26
N LYS A 597 5.60 -31.78 10.62
CA LYS A 597 5.36 -31.86 9.17
C LYS A 597 4.44 -30.74 8.69
N ARG A 598 3.32 -30.54 9.38
CA ARG A 598 2.37 -29.46 9.10
C ARG A 598 3.00 -28.09 9.25
N LEU A 599 3.72 -27.87 10.36
CA LEU A 599 4.36 -26.59 10.62
C LEU A 599 5.41 -26.25 9.56
N VAL A 600 6.23 -27.23 9.17
CA VAL A 600 7.26 -27.07 8.13
C VAL A 600 6.67 -26.90 6.73
N ALA A 601 5.65 -27.68 6.38
CA ALA A 601 4.97 -27.55 5.09
C ALA A 601 4.33 -26.16 4.94
N ALA A 602 3.64 -25.69 5.99
CA ALA A 602 3.10 -24.33 6.04
C ALA A 602 4.22 -23.29 5.93
N TYR A 603 5.31 -23.45 6.67
CA TYR A 603 6.45 -22.53 6.61
C TYR A 603 7.10 -22.46 5.22
N LEU A 604 7.31 -23.58 4.55
CA LEU A 604 7.89 -23.63 3.20
C LEU A 604 6.95 -23.03 2.16
N LEU A 605 5.64 -23.24 2.31
CA LEU A 605 4.67 -22.55 1.48
C LEU A 605 4.74 -21.03 1.71
N GLU A 606 4.66 -20.59 2.96
CA GLU A 606 4.66 -19.18 3.33
C GLU A 606 5.96 -18.47 2.88
N CYS A 607 7.13 -19.01 3.25
CA CYS A 607 8.41 -18.34 3.05
C CYS A 607 9.05 -18.64 1.68
N ALA A 608 8.87 -19.85 1.14
CA ALA A 608 9.49 -20.24 -0.13
C ALA A 608 8.50 -20.31 -1.30
N GLY A 609 7.19 -20.24 -1.05
CA GLY A 609 6.17 -20.41 -2.09
C GLY A 609 6.10 -21.83 -2.63
N VAL A 610 6.64 -22.80 -1.89
CA VAL A 610 6.73 -24.18 -2.34
C VAL A 610 5.77 -25.03 -1.53
N ALA A 611 4.75 -25.55 -2.19
CA ALA A 611 3.90 -26.60 -1.65
C ALA A 611 4.73 -27.88 -1.47
N VAL A 612 4.87 -28.33 -0.22
CA VAL A 612 5.50 -29.60 0.11
C VAL A 612 4.48 -30.46 0.85
N PRO A 613 4.07 -31.61 0.29
CA PRO A 613 3.20 -32.56 0.98
C PRO A 613 3.79 -32.98 2.33
N GLU A 614 2.96 -33.18 3.34
CA GLU A 614 3.41 -33.62 4.68
C GLU A 614 4.27 -34.90 4.63
N ARG A 615 3.97 -35.79 3.68
CA ARG A 615 4.69 -37.05 3.43
C ARG A 615 6.13 -36.85 2.98
N ASP A 616 6.41 -35.74 2.30
CA ASP A 616 7.73 -35.40 1.78
C ASP A 616 8.58 -34.66 2.82
N VAL A 617 7.97 -34.17 3.91
CA VAL A 617 8.67 -33.59 5.05
C VAL A 617 9.06 -34.70 6.03
N GLY A 618 10.27 -35.24 5.96
CA GLY A 618 10.78 -36.19 6.95
C GLY A 618 11.25 -35.52 8.23
N VAL A 619 10.97 -36.12 9.40
CA VAL A 619 11.49 -35.65 10.70
C VAL A 619 12.38 -36.74 11.32
N ALA A 620 13.69 -36.57 11.17
CA ALA A 620 14.71 -37.42 11.76
C ALA A 620 15.11 -36.94 13.16
N ALA A 621 15.88 -37.73 13.89
CA ALA A 621 16.55 -37.31 15.11
C ALA A 621 18.06 -37.27 14.90
N ASP A 622 18.74 -36.24 15.41
CA ASP A 622 20.19 -36.20 15.47
C ASP A 622 20.74 -37.15 16.57
N PRO A 623 22.08 -37.33 16.70
CA PRO A 623 22.65 -38.21 17.72
C PRO A 623 22.32 -37.84 19.18
N ARG A 624 21.85 -36.60 19.42
CA ARG A 624 21.41 -36.12 20.74
C ARG A 624 19.89 -36.15 20.89
N GLY A 625 19.16 -36.68 19.90
CA GLY A 625 17.71 -36.81 19.90
C GLY A 625 16.94 -35.58 19.44
N ALA A 626 17.61 -34.51 19.00
CA ALA A 626 16.93 -33.30 18.52
C ALA A 626 16.34 -33.53 17.11
N PRO A 627 15.15 -33.00 16.81
CA PRO A 627 14.52 -33.23 15.52
C PRO A 627 15.24 -32.46 14.39
N VAL A 628 15.42 -33.13 13.25
CA VAL A 628 16.01 -32.57 12.05
C VAL A 628 15.09 -32.81 10.87
N VAL A 629 14.80 -31.74 10.13
CA VAL A 629 13.93 -31.77 8.95
C VAL A 629 14.70 -32.25 7.72
N ARG A 630 14.09 -33.16 6.95
CA ARG A 630 14.55 -33.62 5.64
C ARG A 630 13.44 -33.45 4.63
N ILE A 631 13.72 -32.93 3.44
CA ILE A 631 12.70 -32.76 2.40
C ILE A 631 13.01 -33.69 1.23
N ALA A 632 12.12 -34.64 0.97
CA ALA A 632 12.31 -35.67 -0.05
C ALA A 632 12.61 -35.03 -1.42
N GLY A 633 13.78 -35.36 -1.99
CA GLY A 633 14.23 -34.86 -3.28
C GLY A 633 14.56 -33.37 -3.34
N ARG A 634 14.53 -32.64 -2.20
CA ARG A 634 14.71 -31.18 -2.15
C ARG A 634 15.62 -30.72 -1.00
N PRO A 635 16.91 -31.16 -0.96
CA PRO A 635 17.86 -30.74 0.07
C PRO A 635 18.09 -29.22 0.09
N ASP A 636 17.83 -28.55 -1.03
CA ASP A 636 17.86 -27.10 -1.17
C ASP A 636 16.81 -26.38 -0.30
N LEU A 637 15.73 -27.04 0.08
CA LEU A 637 14.70 -26.49 0.98
C LEU A 637 15.02 -26.73 2.46
N GLU A 638 15.79 -27.77 2.80
CA GLU A 638 16.14 -28.11 4.19
C GLU A 638 16.87 -26.97 4.89
N GLN A 639 17.80 -26.31 4.19
CA GLN A 639 18.56 -25.17 4.71
C GLN A 639 17.67 -23.95 5.00
N LEU A 640 16.43 -23.94 4.50
CA LEU A 640 15.52 -22.83 4.74
C LEU A 640 14.72 -22.96 6.03
N VAL A 641 14.54 -24.20 6.50
CA VAL A 641 13.69 -24.51 7.63
C VAL A 641 14.49 -24.27 8.91
N PRO A 642 14.05 -23.34 9.80
CA PRO A 642 14.66 -23.17 11.11
C PRO A 642 14.62 -24.45 11.94
N GLN A 643 15.38 -24.51 13.03
CA GLN A 643 15.30 -25.64 13.95
C GLN A 643 13.85 -25.84 14.40
N VAL A 644 13.38 -27.09 14.36
CA VAL A 644 12.06 -27.46 14.89
C VAL A 644 12.21 -27.93 16.34
N GLY A 645 11.29 -27.58 17.21
CA GLY A 645 11.10 -28.23 18.51
C GLY A 645 9.85 -29.09 18.46
N ILE A 646 9.87 -30.29 19.06
CA ILE A 646 8.69 -31.16 19.17
C ILE A 646 8.50 -31.61 20.61
N SER A 647 7.26 -31.68 21.08
CA SER A 647 6.91 -32.34 22.34
C SER A 647 5.52 -32.95 22.27
N HIS A 648 5.23 -33.89 23.17
CA HIS A 648 3.93 -34.51 23.31
C HIS A 648 3.64 -34.80 24.77
N GLY A 649 2.39 -34.62 25.18
CA GLY A 649 1.99 -34.69 26.58
C GLY A 649 0.54 -34.22 26.73
N ALA A 650 -0.11 -34.60 27.84
CA ALA A 650 -1.48 -34.20 28.15
C ALA A 650 -2.51 -34.42 27.01
N GLY A 651 -2.35 -35.46 26.20
CA GLY A 651 -3.26 -35.75 25.07
C GLY A 651 -3.03 -34.89 23.83
N ARG A 652 -1.90 -34.19 23.74
CA ARG A 652 -1.52 -33.31 22.62
C ARG A 652 -0.10 -33.56 22.16
N ALA A 653 0.17 -33.29 20.89
CA ALA A 653 1.51 -33.15 20.35
C ALA A 653 1.66 -31.76 19.74
N MET A 654 2.83 -31.16 19.93
CA MET A 654 3.11 -29.79 19.51
C MET A 654 4.45 -29.73 18.79
N ALA A 655 4.55 -28.84 17.82
CA ALA A 655 5.81 -28.46 17.19
C ALA A 655 5.96 -26.94 17.18
N VAL A 656 7.19 -26.43 17.27
CA VAL A 656 7.56 -25.01 17.15
C VAL A 656 8.71 -24.83 16.17
N LEU A 657 8.82 -23.64 15.56
CA LEU A 657 9.98 -23.25 14.76
C LEU A 657 10.83 -22.22 15.51
N ALA A 658 12.16 -22.37 15.40
CA ALA A 658 13.12 -21.39 15.88
C ALA A 658 13.10 -20.11 15.02
N PRO A 659 13.51 -18.97 15.59
CA PRO A 659 13.78 -17.76 14.84
C PRO A 659 14.80 -17.95 13.74
N ARG A 660 14.55 -17.26 12.62
CA ARG A 660 15.35 -17.40 11.41
C ARG A 660 16.60 -16.52 11.48
N ASN A 661 17.54 -16.89 12.34
CA ASN A 661 18.92 -16.41 12.34
C ASN A 661 19.84 -17.64 12.35
N SER A 662 21.04 -17.56 11.76
CA SER A 662 21.99 -18.68 11.62
C SER A 662 22.56 -19.22 12.95
N GLY A 663 22.00 -18.79 14.07
CA GLY A 663 22.32 -19.25 15.40
C GLY A 663 21.14 -19.05 16.35
N THR A 664 20.00 -19.70 16.12
CA THR A 664 18.97 -19.79 17.16
C THR A 664 18.60 -21.23 17.44
N ARG A 665 18.53 -21.58 18.73
CA ARG A 665 18.11 -22.89 19.21
C ARG A 665 16.77 -22.81 19.92
N VAL A 666 15.91 -23.79 19.71
CA VAL A 666 14.58 -23.86 20.34
C VAL A 666 14.40 -25.14 21.14
N GLY A 667 13.74 -25.04 22.28
CA GLY A 667 13.24 -26.16 23.06
C GLY A 667 11.74 -25.99 23.35
N LEU A 668 11.02 -27.11 23.42
CA LEU A 668 9.58 -27.15 23.62
C LEU A 668 9.25 -28.26 24.60
N ASP A 669 8.35 -27.98 25.53
CA ASP A 669 7.79 -28.98 26.40
C ASP A 669 6.30 -28.77 26.68
N VAL A 670 5.59 -29.87 26.94
CA VAL A 670 4.16 -29.87 27.22
C VAL A 670 3.82 -30.98 28.22
N GLU A 671 3.16 -30.60 29.32
CA GLU A 671 2.86 -31.49 30.44
C GLU A 671 1.43 -31.31 30.93
N ARG A 672 0.87 -32.38 31.52
CA ARG A 672 -0.41 -32.28 32.22
C ARG A 672 -0.13 -31.72 33.60
N VAL A 673 -0.81 -30.64 33.95
CA VAL A 673 -0.74 -30.03 35.28
C VAL A 673 -1.39 -30.97 36.28
N GLU A 674 -0.55 -31.53 37.13
CA GLU A 674 -0.94 -32.40 38.23
C GLU A 674 -0.06 -32.09 39.46
N PRO A 675 -0.57 -32.33 40.68
CA PRO A 675 0.23 -32.20 41.90
C PRO A 675 1.45 -33.12 41.86
N ARG A 676 2.62 -32.57 42.22
CA ARG A 676 3.87 -33.33 42.34
C ARG A 676 4.16 -33.60 43.81
N ASP A 677 4.74 -34.76 44.11
CA ASP A 677 5.16 -35.09 45.47
C ASP A 677 6.35 -34.24 45.94
N GLU A 678 6.58 -34.19 47.26
CA GLU A 678 7.67 -33.41 47.85
C GLU A 678 9.07 -33.87 47.41
N ALA A 679 9.23 -35.15 47.02
CA ALA A 679 10.52 -35.66 46.57
C ALA A 679 10.86 -35.08 45.20
N PHE A 680 9.90 -35.04 44.28
CA PHE A 680 10.01 -34.39 42.98
C PHE A 680 10.30 -32.90 43.14
N VAL A 681 9.53 -32.20 43.97
CA VAL A 681 9.72 -30.76 44.21
C VAL A 681 11.13 -30.45 44.70
N ARG A 682 11.64 -31.19 45.69
CA ARG A 682 13.01 -31.00 46.21
C ARG A 682 14.11 -31.34 45.20
N HIS A 683 13.85 -32.26 44.28
CA HIS A 683 14.83 -32.66 43.27
C HIS A 683 14.90 -31.66 42.12
N VAL A 684 13.77 -31.05 41.75
CA VAL A 684 13.66 -30.22 40.56
C VAL A 684 13.72 -28.72 40.86
N LEU A 685 13.22 -28.30 42.03
CA LEU A 685 13.06 -26.89 42.38
C LEU A 685 13.93 -26.47 43.57
N THR A 686 14.30 -25.20 43.57
CA THR A 686 14.86 -24.52 44.73
C THR A 686 13.75 -23.87 45.59
N GLU A 687 14.03 -23.59 46.86
CA GLU A 687 13.08 -22.88 47.75
C GLU A 687 12.63 -21.52 47.18
N ARG A 688 13.53 -20.84 46.46
CA ARG A 688 13.24 -19.57 45.79
C ARG A 688 12.20 -19.73 44.68
N GLU A 689 12.29 -20.81 43.91
CA GLU A 689 11.36 -21.09 42.81
C GLU A 689 9.96 -21.48 43.31
N VAL A 690 9.89 -22.20 44.44
CA VAL A 690 8.62 -22.46 45.13
C VAL A 690 7.92 -21.14 45.46
N ALA A 691 8.64 -20.18 46.06
CA ALA A 691 8.10 -18.85 46.34
C ALA A 691 7.72 -18.05 45.08
N VAL A 692 8.42 -18.25 43.96
CA VAL A 692 8.06 -17.64 42.66
C VAL A 692 6.73 -18.19 42.16
N ALA A 693 6.52 -19.51 42.20
CA ALA A 693 5.26 -20.13 41.81
C ALA A 693 4.08 -19.67 42.68
N GLU A 694 4.28 -19.58 44.00
CA GLU A 694 3.25 -19.09 44.94
C GLU A 694 2.87 -17.63 44.64
N ARG A 695 3.84 -16.74 44.42
CA ARG A 695 3.57 -15.35 44.04
C ARG A 695 2.85 -15.21 42.70
N ALA A 696 3.11 -16.13 41.78
CA ALA A 696 2.42 -16.20 40.48
C ALA A 696 1.01 -16.82 40.58
N GLY A 697 0.55 -17.21 41.78
CA GLY A 697 -0.76 -17.80 42.01
C GLY A 697 -0.88 -19.26 41.57
N LEU A 698 0.24 -19.97 41.36
CA LEU A 698 0.28 -21.36 40.89
C LEU A 698 0.27 -22.36 42.07
N ASN A 699 -0.63 -22.18 43.03
CA ASN A 699 -0.65 -22.96 44.27
C ASN A 699 -1.04 -24.43 43.99
N GLY A 700 -0.14 -25.38 44.32
CA GLY A 700 -0.32 -26.83 44.09
C GLY A 700 0.10 -27.31 42.69
N ASP A 701 -0.02 -26.46 41.69
CA ASP A 701 0.22 -26.76 40.26
C ASP A 701 1.58 -26.26 39.75
N GLY A 702 2.21 -25.33 40.47
CA GLY A 702 3.42 -24.62 40.05
C GLY A 702 4.63 -25.51 39.81
N ALA A 703 4.71 -26.66 40.47
CA ALA A 703 5.82 -27.59 40.30
C ALA A 703 5.89 -28.16 38.87
N THR A 704 4.73 -28.51 38.30
CA THR A 704 4.66 -29.00 36.93
C THR A 704 4.96 -27.89 35.92
N VAL A 705 4.46 -26.68 36.15
CA VAL A 705 4.73 -25.53 35.26
C VAL A 705 6.21 -25.19 35.21
N LEU A 706 6.87 -25.13 36.36
CA LEU A 706 8.31 -24.86 36.46
C LEU A 706 9.15 -25.99 35.85
N TRP A 707 8.71 -27.24 36.01
CA TRP A 707 9.34 -28.38 35.33
C TRP A 707 9.27 -28.25 33.80
N THR A 708 8.09 -27.96 33.24
CA THR A 708 7.90 -27.78 31.80
C THR A 708 8.81 -26.66 31.27
N LEU A 709 8.92 -25.55 32.00
CA LEU A 709 9.84 -24.45 31.68
C LEU A 709 11.30 -24.92 31.64
N LYS A 710 11.76 -25.66 32.66
CA LYS A 710 13.13 -26.16 32.74
C LYS A 710 13.45 -27.13 31.61
N GLU A 711 12.54 -28.06 31.31
CA GLU A 711 12.66 -28.99 30.18
C GLU A 711 12.75 -28.26 28.83
N ALA A 712 11.96 -27.21 28.63
CA ALA A 712 12.09 -26.39 27.43
C ALA A 712 13.49 -25.75 27.31
N VAL A 713 14.06 -25.25 28.41
CA VAL A 713 15.40 -24.65 28.44
C VAL A 713 16.51 -25.68 28.19
N THR A 714 16.45 -26.84 28.84
CA THR A 714 17.48 -27.90 28.67
C THR A 714 17.46 -28.49 27.26
N LYS A 715 16.28 -28.56 26.62
CA LYS A 715 16.14 -28.92 25.20
C LYS A 715 16.78 -27.87 24.28
N ALA A 716 16.59 -26.57 24.53
CA ALA A 716 17.24 -25.50 23.76
C ALA A 716 18.78 -25.58 23.86
N LEU A 717 19.31 -25.87 25.06
CA LEU A 717 20.74 -26.09 25.32
C LEU A 717 21.29 -27.40 24.71
N GLY A 718 20.41 -28.33 24.34
CA GLY A 718 20.76 -29.63 23.77
C GLY A 718 21.49 -30.54 24.76
N VAL A 719 21.15 -30.44 26.04
CA VAL A 719 21.69 -31.28 27.14
C VAL A 719 20.65 -32.23 27.73
N GLY A 720 19.36 -31.91 27.61
CA GLY A 720 18.30 -32.67 28.25
C GLY A 720 18.58 -32.82 29.76
N MET A 721 18.45 -34.04 30.28
CA MET A 721 18.66 -34.36 31.69
C MET A 721 20.13 -34.58 32.11
N ALA A 722 21.09 -34.21 31.27
CA ALA A 722 22.51 -34.30 31.61
C ALA A 722 22.99 -33.20 32.57
N VAL A 723 22.15 -32.19 32.84
CA VAL A 723 22.39 -31.11 33.80
C VAL A 723 21.38 -31.20 34.94
N ASP A 724 21.77 -30.76 36.15
CA ASP A 724 20.85 -30.71 37.29
C ASP A 724 19.73 -29.68 36.99
N PRO A 725 18.43 -30.04 37.06
CA PRO A 725 17.33 -29.11 36.80
C PRO A 725 17.35 -27.85 37.68
N ARG A 726 18.00 -27.89 38.86
CA ARG A 726 18.14 -26.75 39.78
C ARG A 726 19.18 -25.73 39.30
N GLU A 727 19.97 -26.06 38.28
CA GLU A 727 20.85 -25.11 37.59
C GLU A 727 20.09 -24.20 36.62
N VAL A 728 18.85 -24.56 36.26
CA VAL A 728 17.93 -23.71 35.50
C VAL A 728 16.96 -23.08 36.50
N GLN A 729 17.23 -21.85 36.92
CA GLN A 729 16.49 -21.19 38.00
C GLN A 729 15.49 -20.19 37.45
N VAL A 730 14.19 -20.42 37.70
CA VAL A 730 13.13 -19.49 37.33
C VAL A 730 13.03 -18.39 38.39
N THR A 731 13.41 -17.17 38.04
CA THR A 731 13.47 -16.04 38.98
C THR A 731 12.21 -15.18 38.98
N ASN A 732 11.44 -15.20 37.89
CA ASN A 732 10.18 -14.48 37.78
C ASN A 732 9.22 -15.13 36.76
N LEU A 733 7.91 -15.02 37.03
CA LEU A 733 6.83 -15.42 36.14
C LEU A 733 5.81 -14.28 36.05
N ALA A 734 5.60 -13.73 34.85
CA ALA A 734 4.60 -12.68 34.61
C ALA A 734 4.15 -12.69 33.15
N ASP A 735 2.85 -12.54 32.90
CA ASP A 735 2.26 -12.36 31.56
C ASP A 735 2.69 -13.41 30.52
N GLY A 736 2.87 -14.67 30.95
CA GLY A 736 3.31 -15.77 30.08
C GLY A 736 4.80 -15.75 29.71
N VAL A 737 5.61 -14.95 30.41
CA VAL A 737 7.07 -14.86 30.25
C VAL A 737 7.74 -15.33 31.54
N ALA A 738 8.80 -16.12 31.40
CA ALA A 738 9.63 -16.58 32.51
C ALA A 738 11.04 -15.96 32.39
N ARG A 739 11.55 -15.39 33.48
CA ARG A 739 12.98 -15.05 33.59
C ARG A 739 13.73 -16.23 34.16
N VAL A 740 14.80 -16.62 33.48
CA VAL A 740 15.59 -17.81 33.81
C VAL A 740 17.06 -17.42 33.95
N GLU A 741 17.66 -17.84 35.05
CA GLU A 741 19.10 -17.75 35.28
C GLU A 741 19.70 -19.15 35.16
N LEU A 742 20.83 -19.26 34.45
CA LEU A 742 21.57 -20.52 34.32
C LEU A 742 22.77 -20.50 35.27
N ALA A 743 23.00 -21.61 35.95
CA ALA A 743 24.17 -21.86 36.80
C ALA A 743 24.93 -23.13 36.34
N GLY A 744 26.08 -23.40 36.95
CA GLY A 744 26.80 -24.67 36.81
C GLY A 744 27.05 -25.10 35.36
N ASP A 745 26.77 -26.37 35.08
CA ASP A 745 26.96 -27.00 33.78
C ASP A 745 25.97 -26.44 32.73
N ALA A 746 24.78 -26.00 33.13
CA ALA A 746 23.83 -25.33 32.24
C ALA A 746 24.37 -23.98 31.72
N ALA A 747 25.01 -23.18 32.58
CA ALA A 747 25.65 -21.92 32.19
C ALA A 747 26.88 -22.18 31.31
N ALA A 748 27.74 -23.12 31.71
CA ALA A 748 28.90 -23.51 30.92
C ALA A 748 28.49 -23.99 29.51
N ARG A 749 27.36 -24.73 29.41
CA ARG A 749 26.83 -25.16 28.13
C ARG A 749 26.38 -24.00 27.25
N ARG A 750 25.66 -23.02 27.81
CA ARG A 750 25.27 -21.79 27.08
C ARG A 750 26.51 -21.10 26.52
N ASP A 751 27.56 -20.97 27.32
CA ASP A 751 28.79 -20.28 26.92
C ASP A 751 29.53 -21.03 25.80
N VAL A 752 29.60 -22.37 25.87
CA VAL A 752 30.15 -23.21 24.79
C VAL A 752 29.36 -23.07 23.49
N LEU A 753 28.05 -22.83 23.59
CA LEU A 753 27.20 -22.56 22.44
C LEU A 753 27.35 -21.12 21.92
N GLY A 754 28.07 -20.22 22.61
CA GLY A 754 28.08 -18.80 22.29
C GLY A 754 26.73 -18.13 22.53
N GLY A 755 25.97 -18.63 23.50
CA GLY A 755 24.61 -18.19 23.79
C GLY A 755 24.57 -16.77 24.40
N ARG A 756 23.78 -15.87 23.83
CA ARG A 756 23.70 -14.46 24.26
C ARG A 756 22.39 -14.12 24.96
N ASP A 757 21.26 -14.47 24.35
CA ASP A 757 19.93 -14.17 24.87
C ASP A 757 19.08 -15.44 24.98
N LEU A 758 18.43 -15.61 26.12
CA LEU A 758 17.56 -16.75 26.43
C LEU A 758 16.17 -16.22 26.80
N THR A 759 15.25 -16.33 25.84
CA THR A 759 13.85 -15.99 26.05
C THR A 759 13.07 -17.26 26.38
N VAL A 760 12.32 -17.24 27.49
CA VAL A 760 11.48 -18.36 27.91
C VAL A 760 10.05 -17.87 28.12
N ARG A 761 9.09 -18.56 27.51
CA ARG A 761 7.67 -18.23 27.64
C ARG A 761 6.88 -19.50 27.92
N TYR A 762 5.71 -19.32 28.53
CA TYR A 762 4.83 -20.41 28.90
C TYR A 762 3.37 -20.02 28.73
N ALA A 763 2.53 -21.05 28.57
CA ALA A 763 1.09 -20.93 28.52
C ALA A 763 0.47 -22.00 29.43
N LEU A 764 -0.60 -21.60 30.12
CA LEU A 764 -1.43 -22.48 30.95
C LEU A 764 -2.84 -22.47 30.40
N ALA A 765 -3.30 -23.62 29.91
CA ALA A 765 -4.63 -23.77 29.36
C ALA A 765 -5.33 -24.95 30.04
N ARG A 766 -6.27 -24.64 30.96
CA ARG A 766 -6.93 -25.62 31.84
C ARG A 766 -5.90 -26.39 32.68
N ASP A 767 -5.67 -27.66 32.38
CA ASP A 767 -4.78 -28.59 33.05
C ASP A 767 -3.53 -28.94 32.20
N VAL A 768 -3.15 -28.06 31.26
CA VAL A 768 -1.98 -28.27 30.40
C VAL A 768 -1.02 -27.10 30.53
N ALA A 769 0.24 -27.41 30.86
CA ALA A 769 1.35 -26.48 30.82
C ALA A 769 2.12 -26.67 29.53
N THR A 770 2.43 -25.58 28.84
CA THR A 770 3.30 -25.57 27.67
C THR A 770 4.37 -24.53 27.86
N ALA A 771 5.62 -24.88 27.60
CA ALA A 771 6.73 -23.94 27.63
C ALA A 771 7.62 -24.08 26.41
N TRP A 772 8.20 -22.98 25.98
CA TRP A 772 9.22 -22.98 24.94
C TRP A 772 10.32 -21.98 25.28
N ALA A 773 11.55 -22.36 24.95
CA ALA A 773 12.74 -21.58 25.18
C ALA A 773 13.45 -21.32 23.85
N VAL A 774 13.91 -20.10 23.66
CA VAL A 774 14.64 -19.64 22.48
C VAL A 774 15.99 -19.12 22.96
N LEU A 775 17.06 -19.77 22.50
CA LEU A 775 18.44 -19.37 22.79
C LEU A 775 19.10 -18.83 21.52
N GLU A 776 19.44 -17.56 21.51
CA GLU A 776 20.31 -16.99 20.50
C GLU A 776 21.75 -17.39 20.75
N VAL A 777 22.41 -17.92 19.73
CA VAL A 777 23.79 -18.39 19.72
C VAL A 777 24.56 -17.67 18.63
N GLU A 778 25.86 -17.46 18.83
CA GLU A 778 26.71 -16.98 17.75
C GLU A 778 26.65 -17.92 16.55
N PRO A 779 26.50 -17.39 15.32
CA PRO A 779 26.58 -18.23 14.15
C PRO A 779 27.95 -18.92 14.16
N PRO A 780 28.02 -20.23 13.88
CA PRO A 780 29.31 -20.88 13.76
C PRO A 780 30.15 -20.12 12.73
N ALA A 781 31.46 -19.96 13.00
CA ALA A 781 32.40 -19.45 12.01
C ALA A 781 32.16 -20.19 10.69
N ALA A 782 31.95 -19.45 9.60
CA ALA A 782 31.63 -20.04 8.31
C ALA A 782 32.61 -21.19 8.05
N PRO A 783 32.12 -22.42 7.74
CA PRO A 783 33.03 -23.47 7.36
C PRO A 783 33.88 -22.94 6.20
N PRO A 784 35.20 -23.21 6.19
CA PRO A 784 36.03 -22.82 5.06
C PRO A 784 35.34 -23.31 3.78
N PRO A 785 35.34 -22.50 2.71
CA PRO A 785 34.70 -22.90 1.46
C PRO A 785 35.19 -24.30 1.13
N ALA A 786 34.25 -25.23 0.89
CA ALA A 786 34.60 -26.55 0.42
C ALA A 786 35.53 -26.38 -0.77
N GLU A 787 36.72 -26.98 -0.69
CA GLU A 787 37.65 -26.96 -1.83
C GLU A 787 36.85 -27.33 -3.08
N PRO A 788 36.93 -26.52 -4.15
CA PRO A 788 36.20 -26.83 -5.36
C PRO A 788 36.58 -28.25 -5.77
N ALA A 789 35.57 -29.11 -5.90
CA ALA A 789 35.77 -30.46 -6.40
C ALA A 789 36.63 -30.35 -7.66
N LEU A 790 37.76 -31.04 -7.68
CA LEU A 790 38.73 -30.98 -8.77
C LEU A 790 38.03 -31.48 -10.04
N VAL A 791 37.49 -30.55 -10.82
CA VAL A 791 36.85 -30.86 -12.11
C VAL A 791 37.99 -31.16 -13.06
N LEU A 792 38.32 -32.45 -13.18
CA LEU A 792 39.18 -32.91 -14.26
C LEU A 792 38.47 -32.62 -15.59
N PRO A 793 39.16 -32.00 -16.56
CA PRO A 793 38.58 -31.71 -17.87
C PRO A 793 38.11 -33.01 -18.56
N PRO A 794 37.04 -32.96 -19.39
CA PRO A 794 36.52 -34.14 -20.07
C PRO A 794 37.60 -34.67 -21.03
N GLY A 795 38.20 -35.81 -20.70
CA GLY A 795 39.24 -36.45 -21.53
C GLY A 795 40.30 -37.24 -20.77
N LEU A 796 40.41 -37.09 -19.46
CA LEU A 796 41.48 -37.73 -18.66
C LEU A 796 41.13 -39.12 -18.08
N LEU A 797 40.18 -39.83 -18.70
CA LEU A 797 39.91 -41.25 -18.43
C LEU A 797 40.20 -42.10 -19.68
N ARG A 798 41.43 -42.01 -20.19
CA ARG A 798 42.00 -42.98 -21.13
C ARG A 798 43.48 -43.22 -20.85
N SER A 799 43.77 -43.83 -19.71
CA SER A 799 44.89 -44.76 -19.54
C SER A 799 44.81 -45.32 -18.13
N GLY A 800 44.48 -46.60 -18.01
CA GLY A 800 44.52 -47.29 -16.73
C GLY A 800 45.94 -47.33 -16.19
N PHE A 801 46.14 -46.90 -14.95
CA PHE A 801 47.28 -47.28 -14.11
C PHE A 801 46.91 -47.09 -12.63
N LEU A 802 46.80 -48.23 -11.93
CA LEU A 802 47.19 -48.51 -10.53
C LEU A 802 46.61 -47.61 -9.40
N THR A 803 45.65 -48.09 -8.60
CA THR A 803 45.77 -48.92 -7.36
C THR A 803 46.37 -48.24 -6.12
N ARG A 804 45.72 -48.54 -4.97
CA ARG A 804 46.14 -48.49 -3.56
C ARG A 804 45.94 -47.16 -2.81
N GLY A 805 44.83 -47.12 -2.06
CA GLY A 805 44.89 -47.44 -0.63
C GLY A 805 44.81 -46.28 0.36
N ILE A 806 43.94 -46.51 1.36
CA ILE A 806 43.99 -46.02 2.76
C ILE A 806 43.54 -44.54 2.89
N GLY A 807 42.61 -44.17 3.77
CA GLY A 807 41.86 -44.85 4.84
C GLY A 807 41.06 -43.79 5.60
#